data_AF-A0A2T2NYW2-F1
#
_entry.id   AF-A0A2T2NYW2-F1
#
_cell.length_a   1.000
_cell.length_b   1.000
_cell.length_c   1.000
_cell.angle_alpha   90.00
_cell.angle_beta   90.00
_cell.angle_gamma   90.00
#
_symmetry.space_group_name_H-M   'P 1'
#
loop_
_entity.id
_entity.type
_entity.pdbx_description
1 polymer ?
#
loop_
_entity_poly.entity_id
_entity_poly.type
_entity_poly.pdbx_seq_one_letter_code
_entity_poly.pdbx_strand_id
1 'polypeptide(L)'
;ITMADIDVEKVLSQLSIAEKCDITSGLDFAHTLPIPRLGIPPLRTSDGPNTVRGTRFFNSTTTICLPAGPALAATWNRALLQDIGGLLADESIAKGSHVLLAPCVNIPRSPLGGRGHEAFGEDPLLAGVLAGHMCIGIQEKGIIATPKHFLCSDQEQGCFSMNCIVTERALREMYLMPFMLAIKIGDPGAIMAAYNKINGVHVTEDRRILHEILREEWGFRGLVMSDWHGLYATTSPIRAGLDLEMPGPNQWRGKSLAHSLLANRLSIHDLDNCVRRILNMVKEAERSRIPAEAPEMLLNREQDRQLLRRAAAESIVLLKNEGSILPLDPKKPIAVIGPNAAIAAYRGGRIAHLRPYYTVSPLEAIRKRSESPVSFSQGIYNHKERPLLGHQLRTSTGELGFDMYIYTEPPSALDRKPVDHYEFLNSCGYFLNYENPDRIDGENWHVDISGRLTATESGPYDFGVSVQGTASLYVDGELVVDNTKDQQFGEGFFRAGTVEKVGTVKLVKGQTYDVLIHWAGAHTSDLIKNSPLTFHPGGIRLGGCYQMDVSASIRAAAELAGQAEQVVLLAGLMGDWENEGADRPSMDLPKYTDDLINSVLDANPKTVVCISSGSPVTMPWADRTSALLHVWYGGNETGNAISDVLYGDVNPSAKLPLSFPIHLRDNPTFLCSRAERRRILYAEDVYVGYRFYDSMEKPVLFPFGHGLSYTEFRLSDLQFQVHGARDKAIIEVLVNVENVGSYDGAEVVQVYIEPRDPSVGRPTKELKGFEKVGVVKQSEKTATVLLELKYALGFWDEAENRWVCESGDYEILVGTSSRGEFLRDTLHLDETFWWQGL
;
A
#
# COMPACT_ATOMS: atom_id res chain seq x y z
N ILE A 1 7.60 -32.82 -5.76
CA ILE A 1 6.34 -33.59 -5.95
C ILE A 1 5.51 -32.80 -6.95
N THR A 2 5.19 -33.37 -8.11
CA THR A 2 4.21 -32.74 -9.01
C THR A 2 2.90 -32.63 -8.25
N MET A 3 2.34 -31.43 -8.25
CA MET A 3 1.11 -31.09 -7.55
C MET A 3 0.01 -32.08 -8.04
N ALA A 4 -0.74 -32.67 -7.10
CA ALA A 4 -1.65 -33.77 -7.39
C ALA A 4 -3.06 -33.20 -7.65
N ASP A 5 -3.68 -33.55 -8.78
CA ASP A 5 -5.11 -33.30 -9.00
C ASP A 5 -5.92 -34.10 -7.96
N ILE A 6 -6.23 -33.44 -6.83
CA ILE A 6 -6.91 -34.07 -5.71
C ILE A 6 -8.42 -34.12 -5.93
N ASP A 7 -9.00 -35.27 -5.62
CA ASP A 7 -10.44 -35.40 -5.39
C ASP A 7 -10.74 -34.93 -3.96
N VAL A 8 -11.31 -33.73 -3.87
CA VAL A 8 -11.55 -33.01 -2.61
C VAL A 8 -12.39 -33.83 -1.63
N GLU A 9 -13.50 -34.43 -2.05
CA GLU A 9 -14.37 -35.20 -1.14
C GLU A 9 -13.71 -36.51 -0.73
N LYS A 10 -13.01 -37.17 -1.65
CA LYS A 10 -12.26 -38.39 -1.34
C LYS A 10 -11.17 -38.10 -0.31
N VAL A 11 -10.36 -37.06 -0.51
CA VAL A 11 -9.30 -36.66 0.42
C VAL A 11 -9.90 -36.26 1.77
N LEU A 12 -10.98 -35.48 1.78
CA LEU A 12 -11.69 -35.09 3.01
C LEU A 12 -12.16 -36.29 3.84
N SER A 13 -12.64 -37.36 3.19
CA SER A 13 -13.06 -38.58 3.87
C SER A 13 -11.89 -39.41 4.46
N GLN A 14 -10.67 -39.19 3.98
CA GLN A 14 -9.46 -39.92 4.39
C GLN A 14 -8.62 -39.17 5.44
N LEU A 15 -8.89 -37.89 5.68
CA LEU A 15 -8.24 -37.12 6.73
C LEU A 15 -8.73 -37.58 8.11
N SER A 16 -7.80 -37.85 9.03
CA SER A 16 -8.11 -38.00 10.44
C SER A 16 -8.59 -36.67 11.04
N ILE A 17 -9.26 -36.72 12.19
CA ILE A 17 -9.69 -35.49 12.90
C ILE A 17 -8.48 -34.59 13.22
N ALA A 18 -7.34 -35.18 13.60
CA ALA A 18 -6.13 -34.41 13.88
C ALA A 18 -5.65 -33.65 12.64
N GLU A 19 -5.53 -34.33 11.50
CA GLU A 19 -5.11 -33.68 10.25
C GLU A 19 -6.12 -32.64 9.75
N LYS A 20 -7.42 -32.89 9.93
CA LYS A 20 -8.47 -31.89 9.65
C LYS A 20 -8.30 -30.64 10.53
N CYS A 21 -7.92 -30.79 11.79
CA CYS A 21 -7.68 -29.65 12.67
C CYS A 21 -6.38 -28.93 12.32
N ASP A 22 -5.30 -29.66 12.04
CA ASP A 22 -3.98 -29.10 11.79
C ASP A 22 -3.93 -28.33 10.46
N ILE A 23 -4.57 -28.83 9.40
CA ILE A 23 -4.57 -28.18 8.08
C ILE A 23 -5.27 -26.81 8.05
N THR A 24 -6.08 -26.49 9.07
CA THR A 24 -6.74 -25.17 9.22
C THR A 24 -5.82 -24.06 9.71
N SER A 25 -4.52 -24.31 9.72
CA SER A 25 -3.46 -23.36 10.08
C SER A 25 -2.27 -23.47 9.14
N GLY A 26 -1.49 -22.40 9.05
CA GLY A 26 -0.20 -22.40 8.36
C GLY A 26 0.80 -23.38 8.99
N LEU A 27 1.78 -23.80 8.18
CA LEU A 27 2.98 -24.49 8.66
C LEU A 27 3.92 -23.50 9.36
N ASP A 28 4.15 -22.38 8.68
CA ASP A 28 5.09 -21.33 9.07
C ASP A 28 4.55 -19.96 8.61
N PHE A 29 5.42 -18.95 8.51
CA PHE A 29 5.02 -17.61 8.10
C PHE A 29 4.48 -17.51 6.68
N ALA A 30 4.86 -18.41 5.77
CA ALA A 30 4.57 -18.29 4.34
C ALA A 30 3.87 -19.53 3.74
N HIS A 31 3.83 -20.66 4.42
CA HIS A 31 3.34 -21.92 3.85
C HIS A 31 2.08 -22.46 4.57
N THR A 32 1.19 -23.08 3.80
CA THR A 32 0.12 -23.92 4.36
C THR A 32 0.67 -25.27 4.83
N LEU A 33 -0.01 -25.91 5.77
CA LEU A 33 0.39 -27.23 6.26
C LEU A 33 0.22 -28.32 5.19
N PRO A 34 1.27 -29.12 4.88
CA PRO A 34 1.16 -30.23 3.94
C PRO A 34 0.64 -31.53 4.59
N ILE A 35 -0.01 -32.38 3.79
CA ILE A 35 -0.35 -33.77 4.15
C ILE A 35 0.11 -34.71 3.02
N PRO A 36 1.41 -35.09 2.99
CA PRO A 36 2.01 -35.79 1.84
C PRO A 36 1.37 -37.15 1.53
N ARG A 37 0.91 -37.89 2.54
CA ARG A 37 0.27 -39.21 2.35
C ARG A 37 -1.04 -39.14 1.55
N LEU A 38 -1.65 -37.96 1.46
CA LEU A 38 -2.87 -37.69 0.69
C LEU A 38 -2.61 -36.81 -0.53
N GLY A 39 -1.34 -36.56 -0.87
CA GLY A 39 -0.97 -35.71 -2.01
C GLY A 39 -1.25 -34.23 -1.81
N ILE A 40 -1.41 -33.75 -0.56
CA ILE A 40 -1.59 -32.32 -0.27
C ILE A 40 -0.21 -31.68 -0.06
N PRO A 41 0.28 -30.83 -0.98
CA PRO A 41 1.53 -30.11 -0.82
C PRO A 41 1.38 -28.87 0.07
N PRO A 42 2.49 -28.28 0.54
CA PRO A 42 2.45 -26.93 1.08
C PRO A 42 2.22 -25.94 -0.07
N LEU A 43 1.27 -25.03 0.10
CA LEU A 43 1.11 -23.86 -0.76
C LEU A 43 1.89 -22.71 -0.16
N ARG A 44 2.61 -21.98 -1.00
CA ARG A 44 3.33 -20.76 -0.60
C ARG A 44 2.45 -19.52 -0.80
N THR A 45 2.46 -18.64 0.18
CA THR A 45 1.84 -17.32 0.19
C THR A 45 2.93 -16.24 0.19
N SER A 46 2.65 -15.07 -0.39
CA SER A 46 3.57 -13.93 -0.36
C SER A 46 2.80 -12.61 -0.30
N ASP A 47 3.30 -11.65 0.47
CA ASP A 47 2.95 -10.24 0.30
C ASP A 47 3.50 -9.70 -1.02
N GLY A 48 2.92 -8.66 -1.60
CA GLY A 48 1.69 -7.97 -1.23
C GLY A 48 1.23 -7.01 -2.33
N PRO A 49 0.27 -6.11 -2.12
CA PRO A 49 -0.44 -5.41 -3.19
C PRO A 49 0.37 -4.53 -4.15
N ASN A 50 1.65 -4.28 -3.86
CA ASN A 50 2.56 -3.53 -4.72
C ASN A 50 3.88 -4.27 -5.03
N THR A 51 3.98 -5.58 -4.76
CA THR A 51 5.19 -6.39 -5.00
C THR A 51 4.96 -7.89 -4.77
N VAL A 52 5.92 -8.76 -5.09
CA VAL A 52 5.97 -10.12 -4.57
C VAL A 52 7.27 -10.31 -3.79
N ARG A 53 7.20 -10.19 -2.45
CA ARG A 53 8.37 -10.24 -1.56
C ARG A 53 9.06 -11.62 -1.57
N GLY A 54 8.27 -12.69 -1.64
CA GLY A 54 8.72 -14.03 -1.34
C GLY A 54 8.62 -14.36 0.16
N THR A 55 9.27 -15.45 0.54
CA THR A 55 9.21 -16.04 1.88
C THR A 55 10.08 -15.29 2.89
N ARG A 56 11.23 -14.76 2.47
CA ARG A 56 12.26 -14.20 3.37
C ARG A 56 12.04 -12.73 3.71
N PHE A 57 12.33 -12.37 4.95
CA PHE A 57 12.37 -10.97 5.41
C PHE A 57 13.80 -10.42 5.37
N PHE A 58 14.72 -11.17 5.97
CA PHE A 58 16.15 -10.88 5.90
C PHE A 58 16.78 -11.55 4.69
N ASN A 59 17.70 -10.84 4.02
CA ASN A 59 18.33 -11.26 2.77
C ASN A 59 17.33 -11.82 1.74
N SER A 60 16.20 -11.14 1.58
CA SER A 60 15.15 -11.55 0.64
C SER A 60 15.62 -11.47 -0.82
N THR A 61 15.07 -12.34 -1.65
CA THR A 61 15.22 -12.30 -3.10
C THR A 61 14.69 -10.96 -3.63
N THR A 62 15.44 -10.28 -4.49
CA THR A 62 14.97 -9.00 -5.04
C THR A 62 13.76 -9.18 -5.95
N THR A 63 12.96 -8.12 -6.06
CA THR A 63 11.67 -8.15 -6.76
C THR A 63 11.31 -6.78 -7.34
N ILE A 64 10.22 -6.69 -8.10
CA ILE A 64 9.66 -5.40 -8.53
C ILE A 64 9.00 -4.66 -7.36
N CYS A 65 8.96 -3.34 -7.43
CA CYS A 65 8.06 -2.51 -6.64
C CYS A 65 7.18 -1.70 -7.60
N LEU A 66 5.87 -1.94 -7.52
CA LEU A 66 4.86 -1.18 -8.25
C LEU A 66 4.67 0.22 -7.64
N PRO A 67 4.04 1.16 -8.37
CA PRO A 67 3.44 2.33 -7.75
C PRO A 67 2.50 1.95 -6.60
N ALA A 68 2.37 2.84 -5.61
CA ALA A 68 1.46 2.69 -4.48
C ALA A 68 -0.02 2.61 -4.93
N GLY A 69 -0.90 2.11 -4.05
CA GLY A 69 -2.32 1.91 -4.35
C GLY A 69 -3.00 3.17 -4.89
N PRO A 70 -2.86 4.35 -4.26
CA PRO A 70 -3.43 5.59 -4.75
C PRO A 70 -2.80 6.07 -6.07
N ALA A 71 -1.52 5.76 -6.31
CA ALA A 71 -0.90 6.03 -7.60
C ALA A 71 -1.56 5.18 -8.71
N LEU A 72 -1.73 3.88 -8.48
CA LEU A 72 -2.41 2.99 -9.43
C LEU A 72 -3.87 3.40 -9.65
N ALA A 73 -4.58 3.80 -8.58
CA ALA A 73 -5.94 4.31 -8.70
C ALA A 73 -6.02 5.62 -9.48
N ALA A 74 -5.02 6.50 -9.33
CA ALA A 74 -4.95 7.76 -10.06
C ALA A 74 -4.85 7.58 -11.58
N THR A 75 -4.52 6.37 -12.05
CA THR A 75 -4.52 6.06 -13.49
C THR A 75 -5.93 5.95 -14.07
N TRP A 76 -6.94 5.59 -13.26
CA TRP A 76 -8.32 5.26 -13.68
C TRP A 76 -8.37 4.29 -14.87
N ASN A 77 -7.41 3.35 -14.93
CA ASN A 77 -7.15 2.55 -16.12
C ASN A 77 -7.32 1.03 -15.85
N ARG A 78 -8.51 0.51 -16.14
CA ARG A 78 -8.87 -0.90 -15.94
C ARG A 78 -7.90 -1.89 -16.62
N ALA A 79 -7.55 -1.61 -17.88
CA ALA A 79 -6.65 -2.46 -18.65
C ALA A 79 -5.23 -2.47 -18.06
N LEU A 80 -4.71 -1.32 -17.66
CA LEU A 80 -3.41 -1.24 -17.00
C LEU A 80 -3.39 -2.02 -15.69
N LEU A 81 -4.46 -1.99 -14.89
CA LEU A 81 -4.54 -2.76 -13.65
C LEU A 81 -4.55 -4.27 -13.89
N GLN A 82 -5.17 -4.72 -14.98
CA GLN A 82 -5.10 -6.12 -15.41
C GLN A 82 -3.67 -6.51 -15.87
N ASP A 83 -3.01 -5.66 -16.67
CA ASP A 83 -1.59 -5.88 -17.06
C ASP A 83 -0.68 -5.98 -15.84
N ILE A 84 -0.87 -5.10 -14.86
CA ILE A 84 -0.14 -5.10 -13.58
C ILE A 84 -0.43 -6.38 -12.78
N GLY A 85 -1.69 -6.84 -12.75
CA GLY A 85 -2.03 -8.15 -12.17
C GLY A 85 -1.28 -9.29 -12.84
N GLY A 86 -1.18 -9.28 -14.18
CA GLY A 86 -0.44 -10.27 -14.96
C GLY A 86 1.07 -10.27 -14.70
N LEU A 87 1.66 -9.10 -14.41
CA LEU A 87 3.05 -8.98 -13.96
C LEU A 87 3.25 -9.52 -12.54
N LEU A 88 2.33 -9.21 -11.62
CA LEU A 88 2.35 -9.77 -10.26
C LEU A 88 2.22 -11.30 -10.26
N ALA A 89 1.47 -11.86 -11.21
CA ALA A 89 1.40 -13.31 -11.40
C ALA A 89 2.75 -13.90 -11.86
N ASP A 90 3.43 -13.25 -12.82
CA ASP A 90 4.77 -13.70 -13.25
C ASP A 90 5.79 -13.64 -12.12
N GLU A 91 5.78 -12.58 -11.31
CA GLU A 91 6.63 -12.47 -10.12
C GLU A 91 6.27 -13.51 -9.06
N SER A 92 4.98 -13.82 -8.90
CA SER A 92 4.53 -14.89 -7.99
C SER A 92 5.08 -16.24 -8.42
N ILE A 93 5.02 -16.56 -9.72
CA ILE A 93 5.63 -17.77 -10.28
C ILE A 93 7.14 -17.78 -10.06
N ALA A 94 7.82 -16.66 -10.31
CA ALA A 94 9.26 -16.54 -10.08
C ALA A 94 9.63 -16.74 -8.60
N LYS A 95 8.79 -16.30 -7.67
CA LYS A 95 8.97 -16.52 -6.22
C LYS A 95 8.38 -17.85 -5.73
N GLY A 96 7.87 -18.71 -6.61
CA GLY A 96 7.22 -19.97 -6.24
C GLY A 96 5.98 -19.79 -5.35
N SER A 97 5.35 -18.62 -5.37
CA SER A 97 4.17 -18.29 -4.57
C SER A 97 2.90 -18.65 -5.32
N HIS A 98 2.01 -19.40 -4.66
CA HIS A 98 0.75 -19.87 -5.22
C HIS A 98 -0.39 -18.90 -4.91
N VAL A 99 -0.29 -18.21 -3.77
CA VAL A 99 -1.27 -17.25 -3.28
C VAL A 99 -0.58 -15.89 -3.13
N LEU A 100 -1.17 -14.86 -3.71
CA LEU A 100 -0.70 -13.48 -3.59
C LEU A 100 -1.64 -12.70 -2.69
N LEU A 101 -1.09 -12.07 -1.66
CA LEU A 101 -1.85 -11.31 -0.64
C LEU A 101 -2.17 -9.89 -1.14
N ALA A 102 -2.92 -9.82 -2.24
CA ALA A 102 -3.25 -8.61 -2.98
C ALA A 102 -4.61 -8.74 -3.70
N PRO A 103 -5.29 -7.62 -4.01
CA PRO A 103 -4.96 -6.22 -3.68
C PRO A 103 -5.36 -5.80 -2.26
N CYS A 104 -4.97 -4.59 -1.81
CA CYS A 104 -5.53 -3.96 -0.62
C CYS A 104 -6.63 -2.97 -1.05
N VAL A 105 -7.83 -3.11 -0.47
CA VAL A 105 -9.04 -2.41 -0.91
C VAL A 105 -9.83 -1.75 0.23
N ASN A 106 -9.17 -1.53 1.37
CA ASN A 106 -9.71 -0.73 2.48
C ASN A 106 -10.03 0.71 2.03
N ILE A 107 -10.91 1.41 2.73
CA ILE A 107 -11.31 2.78 2.36
C ILE A 107 -10.55 3.77 3.26
N PRO A 108 -9.63 4.59 2.72
CA PRO A 108 -8.93 5.63 3.47
C PRO A 108 -9.89 6.78 3.84
N ARG A 109 -10.70 6.56 4.89
CA ARG A 109 -11.65 7.54 5.47
C ARG A 109 -10.95 8.81 5.98
N SER A 110 -9.72 8.65 6.46
CA SER A 110 -8.88 9.70 7.01
C SER A 110 -7.60 9.83 6.16
N PRO A 111 -7.08 11.05 5.92
CA PRO A 111 -5.78 11.20 5.29
C PRO A 111 -4.64 10.67 6.18
N LEU A 112 -4.89 10.42 7.48
CA LEU A 112 -3.85 10.03 8.42
C LEU A 112 -3.58 8.52 8.48
N GLY A 113 -4.40 7.69 7.84
CA GLY A 113 -4.28 6.23 7.94
C GLY A 113 -2.90 5.74 7.50
N GLY A 114 -2.22 4.96 8.34
CA GLY A 114 -0.83 4.50 8.10
C GLY A 114 -0.67 3.69 6.81
N ARG A 115 -1.71 2.95 6.42
CA ARG A 115 -1.78 2.14 5.19
C ARG A 115 -2.65 2.77 4.10
N GLY A 116 -2.96 4.07 4.19
CA GLY A 116 -3.68 4.78 3.13
C GLY A 116 -2.98 4.65 1.77
N HIS A 117 -1.64 4.63 1.77
CA HIS A 117 -0.81 4.42 0.58
C HIS A 117 -0.94 3.00 -0.05
N GLU A 118 -1.52 2.03 0.66
CA GLU A 118 -1.64 0.65 0.20
C GLU A 118 -2.98 0.38 -0.50
N ALA A 119 -4.02 1.11 -0.09
CA ALA A 119 -5.35 1.04 -0.67
C ALA A 119 -5.48 1.90 -1.94
N PHE A 120 -6.56 1.73 -2.70
CA PHE A 120 -6.75 2.49 -3.95
C PHE A 120 -7.22 3.93 -3.75
N GLY A 121 -8.23 4.20 -2.92
CA GLY A 121 -8.81 5.54 -2.81
C GLY A 121 -10.09 5.60 -2.01
N GLU A 122 -10.65 6.79 -1.84
CA GLU A 122 -11.81 7.04 -0.97
C GLU A 122 -13.16 6.61 -1.57
N ASP A 123 -13.20 6.36 -2.89
CA ASP A 123 -14.41 5.96 -3.58
C ASP A 123 -14.50 4.43 -3.75
N PRO A 124 -15.59 3.78 -3.28
CA PRO A 124 -15.72 2.34 -3.28
C PRO A 124 -15.90 1.75 -4.68
N LEU A 125 -16.48 2.48 -5.63
CA LEU A 125 -16.63 2.02 -7.01
C LEU A 125 -15.25 2.00 -7.68
N LEU A 126 -14.51 3.11 -7.62
CA LEU A 126 -13.17 3.18 -8.19
C LEU A 126 -12.26 2.09 -7.62
N ALA A 127 -12.21 1.98 -6.28
CA ALA A 127 -11.40 0.99 -5.59
C ALA A 127 -11.78 -0.45 -5.98
N GLY A 128 -13.07 -0.79 -5.96
CA GLY A 128 -13.57 -2.13 -6.27
C GLY A 128 -13.37 -2.56 -7.72
N VAL A 129 -13.63 -1.66 -8.67
CA VAL A 129 -13.46 -1.94 -10.11
C VAL A 129 -11.99 -2.19 -10.43
N LEU A 130 -11.08 -1.32 -9.97
CA LEU A 130 -9.65 -1.48 -10.23
C LEU A 130 -9.07 -2.72 -9.54
N ALA A 131 -9.52 -3.03 -8.32
CA ALA A 131 -9.17 -4.25 -7.61
C ALA A 131 -9.61 -5.51 -8.37
N GLY A 132 -10.84 -5.52 -8.88
CA GLY A 132 -11.38 -6.62 -9.68
C GLY A 132 -10.54 -6.90 -10.92
N HIS A 133 -10.19 -5.86 -11.68
CA HIS A 133 -9.33 -6.01 -12.86
C HIS A 133 -7.91 -6.48 -12.51
N MET A 134 -7.34 -6.03 -11.39
CA MET A 134 -6.06 -6.57 -10.91
C MET A 134 -6.19 -8.06 -10.56
N CYS A 135 -7.30 -8.47 -9.92
CA CYS A 135 -7.55 -9.88 -9.62
C CYS A 135 -7.65 -10.72 -10.90
N ILE A 136 -8.31 -10.24 -11.96
CA ILE A 136 -8.34 -10.93 -13.26
C ILE A 136 -6.91 -11.22 -13.72
N GLY A 137 -6.05 -10.21 -13.79
CA GLY A 137 -4.66 -10.36 -14.24
C GLY A 137 -3.83 -11.32 -13.38
N ILE A 138 -4.00 -11.28 -12.06
CA ILE A 138 -3.32 -12.20 -11.14
C ILE A 138 -3.72 -13.65 -11.44
N GLN A 139 -5.02 -13.90 -11.63
CA GLN A 139 -5.57 -15.25 -11.72
C GLN A 139 -5.45 -15.89 -13.10
N GLU A 140 -5.18 -15.12 -14.16
CA GLU A 140 -4.97 -15.63 -15.52
C GLU A 140 -3.90 -16.74 -15.60
N LYS A 141 -2.89 -16.67 -14.72
CA LYS A 141 -1.78 -17.66 -14.66
C LYS A 141 -1.93 -18.65 -13.50
N GLY A 142 -3.12 -18.76 -12.91
CA GLY A 142 -3.43 -19.70 -11.83
C GLY A 142 -2.89 -19.30 -10.46
N ILE A 143 -2.46 -18.05 -10.27
CA ILE A 143 -2.12 -17.49 -8.96
C ILE A 143 -3.40 -17.07 -8.26
N ILE A 144 -3.56 -17.41 -6.99
CA ILE A 144 -4.76 -17.07 -6.22
C ILE A 144 -4.64 -15.63 -5.70
N ALA A 145 -5.53 -14.75 -6.15
CA ALA A 145 -5.65 -13.39 -5.62
C ALA A 145 -6.35 -13.40 -4.25
N THR A 146 -5.93 -12.49 -3.37
CA THR A 146 -6.46 -12.37 -1.99
C THR A 146 -6.71 -10.90 -1.62
N PRO A 147 -7.86 -10.31 -2.01
CA PRO A 147 -8.22 -8.98 -1.56
C PRO A 147 -8.23 -8.86 -0.03
N LYS A 148 -7.69 -7.76 0.49
CA LYS A 148 -7.51 -7.52 1.92
C LYS A 148 -7.72 -6.06 2.33
N HIS A 149 -7.97 -5.75 3.60
CA HIS A 149 -8.32 -6.66 4.69
C HIS A 149 -9.81 -6.54 4.92
N PHE A 150 -10.53 -7.65 4.85
CA PHE A 150 -11.98 -7.73 4.98
C PHE A 150 -12.36 -7.75 6.47
N LEU A 151 -12.83 -6.66 7.08
CA LEU A 151 -13.11 -5.34 6.50
C LEU A 151 -12.99 -4.23 7.59
N CYS A 152 -13.03 -2.96 7.18
CA CYS A 152 -12.86 -1.78 8.03
C CYS A 152 -11.50 -1.69 8.77
N SER A 153 -10.43 -2.21 8.15
CA SER A 153 -9.05 -2.00 8.60
C SER A 153 -8.50 -0.68 8.04
N ASP A 154 -9.19 0.42 8.33
CA ASP A 154 -8.94 1.72 7.69
C ASP A 154 -7.98 2.62 8.50
N GLN A 155 -7.39 2.08 9.57
CA GLN A 155 -6.38 2.73 10.44
C GLN A 155 -5.53 1.69 11.19
N GLU A 156 -4.33 2.08 11.63
CA GLU A 156 -3.36 1.17 12.26
C GLU A 156 -3.43 1.16 13.79
N GLN A 157 -3.86 2.26 14.41
CA GLN A 157 -3.84 2.41 15.86
C GLN A 157 -4.62 1.30 16.56
N GLY A 158 -3.91 0.36 17.18
CA GLY A 158 -4.52 -0.72 17.98
C GLY A 158 -5.32 -1.74 17.16
N CYS A 159 -4.95 -1.96 15.88
CA CYS A 159 -5.61 -2.84 14.91
C CYS A 159 -6.10 -4.18 15.49
N PHE A 160 -5.29 -4.91 16.28
CA PHE A 160 -5.66 -6.18 16.94
C PHE A 160 -6.84 -6.12 17.91
N SER A 161 -7.30 -4.93 18.31
CA SER A 161 -8.35 -4.78 19.33
C SER A 161 -9.37 -3.70 19.01
N MET A 162 -9.18 -2.99 17.90
CA MET A 162 -9.99 -1.84 17.54
C MET A 162 -11.43 -2.27 17.28
N ASN A 163 -12.39 -1.58 17.86
CA ASN A 163 -13.80 -1.76 17.54
C ASN A 163 -14.31 -0.63 16.65
N CYS A 164 -14.49 -0.91 15.36
CA CYS A 164 -15.10 0.01 14.41
C CYS A 164 -16.62 -0.02 14.61
N ILE A 165 -17.17 1.11 15.06
CA ILE A 165 -18.61 1.30 15.23
C ILE A 165 -19.15 1.96 13.97
N VAL A 166 -19.93 1.22 13.19
CA VAL A 166 -20.35 1.60 11.84
C VAL A 166 -21.82 1.20 11.62
N THR A 167 -22.59 2.05 10.93
CA THR A 167 -23.97 1.75 10.52
C THR A 167 -23.97 0.68 9.44
N GLU A 168 -25.08 -0.06 9.29
CA GLU A 168 -25.15 -1.10 8.25
C GLU A 168 -25.13 -0.45 6.87
N ARG A 169 -25.73 0.74 6.73
CA ARG A 169 -25.68 1.53 5.50
C ARG A 169 -24.26 1.88 5.09
N ALA A 170 -23.47 2.52 5.96
CA ALA A 170 -22.08 2.83 5.64
C ALA A 170 -21.25 1.56 5.40
N LEU A 171 -21.49 0.51 6.20
CA LEU A 171 -20.84 -0.79 6.02
C LEU A 171 -21.04 -1.33 4.60
N ARG A 172 -22.27 -1.27 4.08
CA ARG A 172 -22.68 -1.79 2.77
C ARG A 172 -22.24 -0.89 1.61
N GLU A 173 -22.47 0.41 1.71
CA GLU A 173 -22.23 1.38 0.64
C GLU A 173 -20.75 1.75 0.50
N MET A 174 -19.98 1.77 1.60
CA MET A 174 -18.59 2.20 1.58
C MET A 174 -17.59 1.04 1.70
N TYR A 175 -17.70 0.23 2.74
CA TYR A 175 -16.58 -0.64 3.13
C TYR A 175 -16.68 -2.07 2.56
N LEU A 176 -17.90 -2.58 2.38
CA LEU A 176 -18.18 -3.86 1.72
C LEU A 176 -18.18 -3.73 0.19
N MET A 177 -18.67 -2.62 -0.34
CA MET A 177 -18.80 -2.36 -1.78
C MET A 177 -17.52 -2.66 -2.60
N PRO A 178 -16.31 -2.22 -2.23
CA PRO A 178 -15.12 -2.53 -3.03
C PRO A 178 -14.81 -4.04 -3.08
N PHE A 179 -15.07 -4.78 -2.00
CA PHE A 179 -14.93 -6.24 -1.99
C PHE A 179 -16.02 -6.91 -2.83
N MET A 180 -17.27 -6.45 -2.71
CA MET A 180 -18.39 -6.95 -3.51
C MET A 180 -18.09 -6.81 -5.01
N LEU A 181 -17.61 -5.64 -5.44
CA LEU A 181 -17.21 -5.38 -6.83
C LEU A 181 -15.98 -6.19 -7.24
N ALA A 182 -14.97 -6.31 -6.39
CA ALA A 182 -13.80 -7.14 -6.67
C ALA A 182 -14.16 -8.63 -6.85
N ILE A 183 -15.10 -9.14 -6.04
CA ILE A 183 -15.64 -10.50 -6.19
C ILE A 183 -16.41 -10.63 -7.49
N LYS A 184 -17.31 -9.69 -7.77
CA LYS A 184 -18.12 -9.71 -8.99
C LYS A 184 -17.30 -9.68 -10.27
N ILE A 185 -16.24 -8.87 -10.31
CA ILE A 185 -15.43 -8.62 -11.51
C ILE A 185 -14.31 -9.65 -11.64
N GLY A 186 -13.62 -9.93 -10.53
CA GLY A 186 -12.37 -10.70 -10.54
C GLY A 186 -12.47 -12.11 -9.97
N ASP A 187 -13.56 -12.47 -9.28
CA ASP A 187 -13.78 -13.76 -8.62
C ASP A 187 -12.53 -14.30 -7.90
N PRO A 188 -12.00 -13.58 -6.89
CA PRO A 188 -10.73 -13.91 -6.25
C PRO A 188 -10.82 -15.26 -5.53
N GLY A 189 -9.77 -16.08 -5.63
CA GLY A 189 -9.76 -17.41 -5.02
C GLY A 189 -9.65 -17.38 -3.48
N ALA A 190 -9.27 -16.25 -2.88
CA ALA A 190 -9.25 -16.07 -1.43
C ALA A 190 -9.57 -14.62 -1.01
N ILE A 191 -9.85 -14.43 0.28
CA ILE A 191 -9.97 -13.13 0.97
C ILE A 191 -9.24 -13.22 2.31
N MET A 192 -8.58 -12.13 2.72
CA MET A 192 -7.97 -12.03 4.04
C MET A 192 -8.84 -11.19 4.97
N ALA A 193 -9.24 -11.78 6.09
CA ALA A 193 -10.03 -11.12 7.12
C ALA A 193 -9.16 -10.19 7.99
N ALA A 194 -9.71 -9.03 8.35
CA ALA A 194 -9.03 -7.98 9.09
C ALA A 194 -8.86 -8.29 10.59
N TYR A 195 -7.90 -7.62 11.22
CA TYR A 195 -7.63 -7.70 12.66
C TYR A 195 -8.77 -7.20 13.55
N ASN A 196 -9.42 -6.11 13.13
CA ASN A 196 -10.33 -5.34 13.98
C ASN A 196 -11.66 -6.06 14.27
N LYS A 197 -12.45 -5.42 15.12
CA LYS A 197 -13.85 -5.72 15.36
C LYS A 197 -14.73 -4.77 14.56
N ILE A 198 -15.95 -5.23 14.28
CA ILE A 198 -17.04 -4.42 13.79
C ILE A 198 -18.20 -4.58 14.76
N ASN A 199 -18.69 -3.45 15.28
CA ASN A 199 -19.83 -3.41 16.19
C ASN A 199 -19.75 -4.43 17.36
N GLY A 200 -18.54 -4.70 17.85
CA GLY A 200 -18.26 -5.53 19.04
C GLY A 200 -17.68 -6.91 18.77
N VAL A 201 -17.69 -7.42 17.54
CA VAL A 201 -17.23 -8.79 17.19
C VAL A 201 -16.03 -8.72 16.25
N HIS A 202 -14.99 -9.52 16.49
CA HIS A 202 -13.85 -9.60 15.56
C HIS A 202 -14.32 -10.10 14.20
N VAL A 203 -13.79 -9.54 13.11
CA VAL A 203 -14.25 -9.93 11.77
C VAL A 203 -14.05 -11.44 11.54
N THR A 204 -12.94 -12.00 12.03
CA THR A 204 -12.67 -13.45 11.99
C THR A 204 -13.68 -14.33 12.73
N GLU A 205 -14.51 -13.74 13.58
CA GLU A 205 -15.54 -14.43 14.39
C GLU A 205 -16.97 -14.01 14.03
N ASP A 206 -17.14 -13.03 13.13
CA ASP A 206 -18.45 -12.47 12.80
C ASP A 206 -19.13 -13.29 11.71
N ARG A 207 -20.05 -14.17 12.12
CA ARG A 207 -20.86 -15.01 11.22
C ARG A 207 -21.73 -14.18 10.27
N ARG A 208 -22.22 -13.02 10.69
CA ARG A 208 -23.01 -12.14 9.82
C ARG A 208 -22.17 -11.70 8.63
N ILE A 209 -20.92 -11.33 8.88
CA ILE A 209 -20.01 -10.87 7.82
C ILE A 209 -19.46 -12.04 7.00
N LEU A 210 -18.83 -13.02 7.64
CA LEU A 210 -18.07 -14.07 6.94
C LEU A 210 -18.95 -15.20 6.39
N HIS A 211 -20.18 -15.35 6.86
CA HIS A 211 -21.11 -16.38 6.40
C HIS A 211 -22.31 -15.77 5.68
N GLU A 212 -23.13 -15.00 6.38
CA GLU A 212 -24.42 -14.54 5.86
C GLU A 212 -24.21 -13.58 4.68
N ILE A 213 -23.37 -12.56 4.82
CA ILE A 213 -23.04 -11.63 3.72
C ILE A 213 -22.15 -12.32 2.69
N LEU A 214 -20.96 -12.77 3.10
CA LEU A 214 -19.95 -13.20 2.15
C LEU A 214 -20.33 -14.51 1.41
N ARG A 215 -20.89 -15.50 2.11
CA ARG A 215 -21.13 -16.85 1.53
C ARG A 215 -22.55 -17.05 1.04
N GLU A 216 -23.55 -16.61 1.80
CA GLU A 216 -24.95 -16.81 1.46
C GLU A 216 -25.42 -15.72 0.49
N GLU A 217 -25.24 -14.44 0.83
CA GLU A 217 -25.72 -13.32 0.02
C GLU A 217 -24.89 -13.11 -1.25
N TRP A 218 -23.55 -13.09 -1.16
CA TRP A 218 -22.68 -12.85 -2.32
C TRP A 218 -22.23 -14.13 -3.02
N GLY A 219 -22.49 -15.29 -2.42
CA GLY A 219 -22.14 -16.58 -3.02
C GLY A 219 -20.64 -16.87 -3.10
N PHE A 220 -19.78 -16.15 -2.36
CA PHE A 220 -18.33 -16.32 -2.42
C PHE A 220 -17.92 -17.76 -2.07
N ARG A 221 -17.13 -18.41 -2.92
CA ARG A 221 -16.71 -19.81 -2.74
C ARG A 221 -15.23 -19.99 -2.39
N GLY A 222 -14.42 -18.94 -2.52
CA GLY A 222 -12.98 -18.96 -2.24
C GLY A 222 -12.63 -19.19 -0.76
N LEU A 223 -11.35 -19.17 -0.43
CA LEU A 223 -10.88 -19.34 0.95
C LEU A 223 -10.97 -18.02 1.74
N VAL A 224 -11.30 -18.06 3.04
CA VAL A 224 -11.08 -16.91 3.94
C VAL A 224 -9.95 -17.26 4.91
N MET A 225 -8.87 -16.47 4.88
CA MET A 225 -7.76 -16.58 5.83
C MET A 225 -7.75 -15.43 6.83
N SER A 226 -7.15 -15.63 8.00
CA SER A 226 -6.85 -14.51 8.90
C SER A 226 -5.71 -13.67 8.34
N ASP A 227 -5.66 -12.39 8.72
CA ASP A 227 -4.38 -11.68 8.75
C ASP A 227 -3.43 -12.33 9.79
N TRP A 228 -2.15 -11.97 9.77
CA TRP A 228 -1.10 -12.62 10.55
C TRP A 228 -1.28 -12.44 12.06
N HIS A 229 -1.55 -13.54 12.77
CA HIS A 229 -1.94 -13.55 14.18
C HIS A 229 -3.31 -12.90 14.46
N GLY A 230 -4.11 -12.65 13.42
CA GLY A 230 -5.43 -12.02 13.49
C GLY A 230 -6.55 -12.97 13.91
N LEU A 231 -6.27 -13.97 14.73
CA LEU A 231 -7.24 -14.95 15.23
C LEU A 231 -7.32 -14.90 16.75
N TYR A 232 -8.53 -15.00 17.31
CA TYR A 232 -8.79 -14.68 18.73
C TYR A 232 -9.58 -15.75 19.50
N ALA A 233 -9.98 -16.83 18.82
CA ALA A 233 -10.75 -17.92 19.41
C ALA A 233 -10.62 -19.21 18.60
N THR A 234 -10.93 -20.35 19.23
CA THR A 234 -10.86 -21.66 18.57
C THR A 234 -12.10 -22.00 17.74
N THR A 235 -13.30 -21.85 18.30
CA THR A 235 -14.54 -22.41 17.70
C THR A 235 -15.39 -21.39 16.94
N SER A 236 -15.53 -20.16 17.43
CA SER A 236 -16.29 -19.09 16.77
C SER A 236 -15.82 -18.82 15.35
N PRO A 237 -14.50 -18.77 15.04
CA PRO A 237 -14.05 -18.53 13.68
C PRO A 237 -14.45 -19.62 12.67
N ILE A 238 -14.38 -20.90 13.05
CA ILE A 238 -14.82 -21.98 12.15
C ILE A 238 -16.31 -21.84 11.83
N ARG A 239 -17.13 -21.53 12.85
CA ARG A 239 -18.58 -21.33 12.68
C ARG A 239 -18.93 -20.08 11.87
N ALA A 240 -18.10 -19.05 11.95
CA ALA A 240 -18.25 -17.82 11.19
C ALA A 240 -17.85 -18.01 9.72
N GLY A 241 -16.99 -19.00 9.41
CA GLY A 241 -16.53 -19.28 8.05
C GLY A 241 -15.10 -18.83 7.76
N LEU A 242 -14.28 -18.60 8.81
CA LEU A 242 -12.84 -18.46 8.68
C LEU A 242 -12.19 -19.83 8.48
N ASP A 243 -11.50 -20.00 7.36
CA ASP A 243 -10.98 -21.30 6.94
C ASP A 243 -9.53 -21.51 7.42
N LEU A 244 -8.64 -20.55 7.19
CA LEU A 244 -7.20 -20.69 7.45
C LEU A 244 -6.68 -19.67 8.48
N GLU A 245 -6.02 -20.15 9.53
CA GLU A 245 -5.20 -19.34 10.46
C GLU A 245 -3.80 -19.13 9.86
N MET A 246 -3.35 -17.88 9.80
CA MET A 246 -1.97 -17.51 9.46
C MET A 246 -1.35 -16.63 10.56
N PRO A 247 -0.04 -16.71 10.82
CA PRO A 247 0.91 -17.72 10.34
C PRO A 247 0.80 -19.04 11.13
N GLY A 248 1.61 -20.03 10.74
CA GLY A 248 1.98 -21.15 11.61
C GLY A 248 3.17 -20.83 12.55
N PRO A 249 3.42 -21.66 13.57
CA PRO A 249 2.61 -22.81 14.00
C PRO A 249 1.30 -22.39 14.67
N ASN A 250 0.30 -23.27 14.65
CA ASN A 250 -1.05 -22.95 15.16
C ASN A 250 -1.08 -22.47 16.61
N GLN A 251 -1.90 -21.46 16.88
CA GLN A 251 -2.20 -20.98 18.23
C GLN A 251 -3.61 -21.38 18.67
N TRP A 252 -4.59 -21.24 17.77
CA TRP A 252 -6.01 -21.48 18.08
C TRP A 252 -6.57 -22.76 17.46
N ARG A 253 -5.82 -23.40 16.55
CA ARG A 253 -6.20 -24.62 15.82
C ARG A 253 -5.60 -25.88 16.43
N GLY A 254 -5.42 -26.93 15.64
CA GLY A 254 -4.80 -28.20 16.05
C GLY A 254 -5.45 -28.82 17.28
N LYS A 255 -4.67 -29.00 18.36
CA LYS A 255 -5.12 -29.66 19.60
C LYS A 255 -6.31 -28.99 20.27
N SER A 256 -6.33 -27.65 20.31
CA SER A 256 -7.42 -26.88 20.92
C SER A 256 -8.73 -27.11 20.17
N LEU A 257 -8.65 -27.16 18.83
CA LEU A 257 -9.79 -27.43 17.97
C LEU A 257 -10.27 -28.88 18.06
N ALA A 258 -9.34 -29.84 18.10
CA ALA A 258 -9.67 -31.25 18.30
C ALA A 258 -10.36 -31.48 19.66
N HIS A 259 -9.88 -30.84 20.74
CA HIS A 259 -10.54 -30.91 22.04
C HIS A 259 -11.94 -30.29 22.00
N SER A 260 -12.13 -29.21 21.25
CA SER A 260 -13.44 -28.57 21.08
C SER A 260 -14.45 -29.49 20.37
N LEU A 261 -14.03 -30.27 19.38
CA LEU A 261 -14.86 -31.31 18.76
C LEU A 261 -15.25 -32.41 19.75
N LEU A 262 -14.28 -32.92 20.52
CA LEU A 262 -14.52 -33.94 21.55
C LEU A 262 -15.50 -33.45 22.63
N ALA A 263 -15.42 -32.16 22.98
CA ALA A 263 -16.32 -31.52 23.93
C ALA A 263 -17.68 -31.13 23.32
N ASN A 264 -17.96 -31.50 22.06
CA ASN A 264 -19.16 -31.14 21.31
C ASN A 264 -19.42 -29.62 21.25
N ARG A 265 -18.35 -28.82 21.27
CA ARG A 265 -18.37 -27.35 21.13
C ARG A 265 -18.37 -26.91 19.68
N LEU A 266 -18.14 -27.81 18.73
CA LEU A 266 -18.13 -27.59 17.28
C LEU A 266 -18.60 -28.89 16.61
N SER A 267 -19.34 -28.81 15.50
CA SER A 267 -19.70 -30.02 14.74
C SER A 267 -18.57 -30.42 13.79
N ILE A 268 -18.45 -31.72 13.49
CA ILE A 268 -17.52 -32.17 12.45
C ILE A 268 -17.86 -31.59 11.08
N HIS A 269 -19.14 -31.34 10.81
CA HIS A 269 -19.61 -30.72 9.57
C HIS A 269 -19.07 -29.29 9.40
N ASP A 270 -19.01 -28.50 10.47
CA ASP A 270 -18.43 -27.15 10.42
C ASP A 270 -16.94 -27.20 10.05
N LEU A 271 -16.19 -28.13 10.65
CA LEU A 271 -14.78 -28.36 10.31
C LEU A 271 -14.62 -28.86 8.88
N ASP A 272 -15.44 -29.81 8.45
CA ASP A 272 -15.37 -30.39 7.10
C ASP A 272 -15.60 -29.34 6.02
N ASN A 273 -16.49 -28.37 6.24
CA ASN A 273 -16.70 -27.25 5.33
C ASN A 273 -15.48 -26.33 5.20
N CYS A 274 -14.81 -26.06 6.32
CA CYS A 274 -13.56 -25.31 6.37
C CYS A 274 -12.44 -26.06 5.62
N VAL A 275 -12.22 -27.33 5.95
CA VAL A 275 -11.20 -28.17 5.30
C VAL A 275 -11.47 -28.31 3.79
N ARG A 276 -12.73 -28.48 3.38
CA ARG A 276 -13.11 -28.54 1.96
C ARG A 276 -12.65 -27.32 1.18
N ARG A 277 -12.75 -26.11 1.73
CA ARG A 277 -12.31 -24.87 1.05
C ARG A 277 -10.79 -24.80 0.95
N ILE A 278 -10.07 -25.28 1.97
CA ILE A 278 -8.61 -25.41 1.91
C ILE A 278 -8.20 -26.40 0.82
N LEU A 279 -8.87 -27.55 0.72
CA LEU A 279 -8.62 -28.53 -0.35
C LEU A 279 -8.99 -27.97 -1.73
N ASN A 280 -10.06 -27.18 -1.85
CA ASN A 280 -10.38 -26.47 -3.10
C ASN A 280 -9.28 -25.46 -3.46
N MET A 281 -8.70 -24.75 -2.48
CA MET A 281 -7.57 -23.85 -2.71
C MET A 281 -6.34 -24.61 -3.20
N VAL A 282 -6.04 -25.79 -2.62
CA VAL A 282 -4.98 -26.69 -3.10
C VAL A 282 -5.22 -27.09 -4.55
N LYS A 283 -6.45 -27.49 -4.88
CA LYS A 283 -6.83 -27.85 -6.25
C LYS A 283 -6.73 -26.66 -7.22
N GLU A 284 -7.10 -25.46 -6.78
CA GLU A 284 -7.00 -24.25 -7.61
C GLU A 284 -5.54 -23.88 -7.88
N ALA A 285 -4.68 -23.99 -6.86
CA ALA A 285 -3.26 -23.68 -6.96
C ALA A 285 -2.51 -24.55 -7.98
N GLU A 286 -3.01 -25.76 -8.30
CA GLU A 286 -2.50 -26.63 -9.37
C GLU A 286 -2.40 -25.91 -10.71
N ARG A 287 -3.32 -24.97 -11.00
CA ARG A 287 -3.35 -24.21 -12.25
C ARG A 287 -2.08 -23.40 -12.47
N SER A 288 -1.41 -22.96 -11.39
CA SER A 288 -0.13 -22.25 -11.45
C SER A 288 1.03 -23.11 -11.94
N ARG A 289 0.93 -24.45 -11.79
CA ARG A 289 1.99 -25.44 -12.07
C ARG A 289 3.29 -25.19 -11.30
N ILE A 290 3.24 -24.41 -10.23
CA ILE A 290 4.40 -24.14 -9.39
C ILE A 290 4.71 -25.40 -8.58
N PRO A 291 5.96 -25.89 -8.55
CA PRO A 291 6.34 -26.96 -7.64
C PRO A 291 6.26 -26.50 -6.18
N ALA A 292 5.82 -27.39 -5.27
CA ALA A 292 5.70 -27.08 -3.83
C ALA A 292 6.96 -26.47 -3.19
N GLU A 293 8.14 -26.90 -3.61
CA GLU A 293 9.45 -26.44 -3.13
C GLU A 293 10.17 -25.58 -4.18
N ALA A 294 9.43 -24.86 -5.02
CA ALA A 294 10.02 -24.02 -6.05
C ALA A 294 11.05 -23.04 -5.44
N PRO A 295 12.26 -22.95 -5.99
CA PRO A 295 13.22 -21.97 -5.55
C PRO A 295 12.70 -20.56 -5.88
N GLU A 296 13.06 -19.58 -5.05
CA GLU A 296 12.83 -18.19 -5.42
C GLU A 296 13.83 -17.75 -6.49
N MET A 297 13.30 -17.20 -7.58
CA MET A 297 14.05 -16.74 -8.74
C MET A 297 13.86 -15.23 -8.97
N LEU A 298 14.79 -14.68 -9.74
CA LEU A 298 14.72 -13.33 -10.28
C LEU A 298 14.07 -13.36 -11.67
N LEU A 299 13.26 -12.36 -11.99
CA LEU A 299 12.63 -12.21 -13.30
C LEU A 299 13.21 -11.00 -14.07
N ASN A 300 13.09 -9.80 -13.48
CA ASN A 300 13.65 -8.51 -13.94
C ASN A 300 13.83 -8.36 -15.47
N ARG A 301 12.73 -8.45 -16.24
CA ARG A 301 12.75 -8.35 -17.71
C ARG A 301 12.57 -6.90 -18.16
N GLU A 302 13.12 -6.55 -19.32
CA GLU A 302 13.01 -5.19 -19.88
C GLU A 302 11.54 -4.73 -20.07
N GLN A 303 10.68 -5.60 -20.57
CA GLN A 303 9.26 -5.32 -20.74
C GLN A 303 8.54 -5.01 -19.41
N ASP A 304 8.98 -5.63 -18.31
CA ASP A 304 8.42 -5.38 -16.98
C ASP A 304 8.82 -3.99 -16.51
N ARG A 305 10.09 -3.60 -16.74
CA ARG A 305 10.58 -2.25 -16.44
C ARG A 305 9.83 -1.18 -17.22
N GLN A 306 9.50 -1.45 -18.49
CA GLN A 306 8.68 -0.55 -19.30
C GLN A 306 7.24 -0.43 -18.77
N LEU A 307 6.63 -1.54 -18.32
CA LEU A 307 5.31 -1.52 -17.70
C LEU A 307 5.33 -0.75 -16.36
N LEU A 308 6.36 -0.94 -15.53
CA LEU A 308 6.55 -0.21 -14.27
C LEU A 308 6.67 1.30 -14.52
N ARG A 309 7.48 1.70 -15.51
CA ARG A 309 7.65 3.11 -15.89
C ARG A 309 6.36 3.71 -16.43
N ARG A 310 5.63 2.97 -17.29
CA ARG A 310 4.32 3.38 -17.79
C ARG A 310 3.32 3.57 -16.65
N ALA A 311 3.22 2.62 -15.73
CA ALA A 311 2.30 2.71 -14.59
C ALA A 311 2.64 3.89 -13.68
N ALA A 312 3.93 4.11 -13.40
CA ALA A 312 4.38 5.26 -12.63
C ALA A 312 4.09 6.58 -13.35
N ALA A 313 4.37 6.70 -14.66
CA ALA A 313 4.12 7.94 -15.41
C ALA A 313 2.62 8.24 -15.57
N GLU A 314 1.80 7.22 -15.85
CA GLU A 314 0.33 7.35 -15.92
C GLU A 314 -0.32 7.66 -14.57
N SER A 315 0.39 7.53 -13.46
CA SER A 315 -0.12 7.82 -12.11
C SER A 315 0.11 9.25 -11.65
N ILE A 316 1.06 9.99 -12.26
CA ILE A 316 1.41 11.34 -11.83
C ILE A 316 0.28 12.32 -12.16
N VAL A 317 -0.23 13.01 -11.14
CA VAL A 317 -1.31 13.98 -11.28
C VAL A 317 -0.74 15.38 -11.40
N LEU A 318 -1.03 16.06 -12.51
CA LEU A 318 -0.76 17.49 -12.67
C LEU A 318 -1.85 18.29 -11.96
N LEU A 319 -1.52 18.92 -10.85
CA LEU A 319 -2.47 19.65 -10.01
C LEU A 319 -2.65 21.10 -10.46
N LYS A 320 -1.55 21.76 -10.86
CA LYS A 320 -1.51 23.13 -11.40
C LYS A 320 -0.47 23.22 -12.53
N ASN A 321 -0.76 24.01 -13.56
CA ASN A 321 0.19 24.37 -14.62
C ASN A 321 -0.19 25.69 -15.29
N GLU A 322 0.08 26.81 -14.64
CA GLU A 322 -0.18 28.14 -15.14
C GLU A 322 1.03 28.67 -15.93
N GLY A 323 0.78 29.45 -16.99
CA GLY A 323 1.83 30.09 -17.77
C GLY A 323 2.70 29.13 -18.60
N SER A 324 2.25 27.88 -18.82
CA SER A 324 2.97 26.85 -19.59
C SER A 324 4.39 26.60 -19.06
N ILE A 325 4.55 26.52 -17.74
CA ILE A 325 5.84 26.18 -17.11
C ILE A 325 6.25 24.75 -17.49
N LEU A 326 5.30 23.82 -17.45
CA LEU A 326 5.47 22.45 -17.94
C LEU A 326 4.84 22.30 -19.34
N PRO A 327 5.44 21.47 -20.22
CA PRO A 327 6.67 20.68 -20.01
C PRO A 327 7.96 21.52 -20.04
N LEU A 328 9.01 21.02 -19.37
CA LEU A 328 10.34 21.61 -19.33
C LEU A 328 11.09 21.40 -20.65
N ASP A 329 11.97 22.34 -21.00
CA ASP A 329 12.89 22.22 -22.14
C ASP A 329 14.20 21.52 -21.73
N PRO A 330 14.55 20.35 -22.31
CA PRO A 330 15.80 19.65 -21.97
C PRO A 330 17.06 20.44 -22.32
N LYS A 331 16.97 21.46 -23.18
CA LYS A 331 18.11 22.27 -23.61
C LYS A 331 18.45 23.40 -22.65
N LYS A 332 17.65 23.63 -21.61
CA LYS A 332 17.84 24.71 -20.65
C LYS A 332 18.46 24.20 -19.34
N PRO A 333 19.34 24.99 -18.70
CA PRO A 333 19.88 24.63 -17.39
C PRO A 333 18.79 24.54 -16.33
N ILE A 334 18.91 23.53 -15.46
CA ILE A 334 17.92 23.22 -14.43
C ILE A 334 18.56 23.10 -13.05
N ALA A 335 17.92 23.68 -12.05
CA ALA A 335 18.20 23.41 -10.64
C ALA A 335 17.20 22.38 -10.09
N VAL A 336 17.72 21.29 -9.54
CA VAL A 336 16.96 20.26 -8.85
C VAL A 336 17.17 20.43 -7.35
N ILE A 337 16.09 20.62 -6.60
CA ILE A 337 16.14 20.99 -5.19
C ILE A 337 15.29 20.03 -4.35
N GLY A 338 15.75 19.70 -3.16
CA GLY A 338 14.88 19.20 -2.09
C GLY A 338 15.12 17.75 -1.68
N PRO A 339 14.47 17.33 -0.58
CA PRO A 339 14.78 16.09 0.11
C PRO A 339 14.51 14.81 -0.71
N ASN A 340 13.51 14.85 -1.60
CA ASN A 340 13.10 13.69 -2.41
C ASN A 340 13.75 13.68 -3.80
N ALA A 341 14.78 14.51 -4.03
CA ALA A 341 15.45 14.59 -5.33
C ALA A 341 16.50 13.50 -5.52
N ALA A 342 17.45 13.37 -4.57
CA ALA A 342 18.55 12.40 -4.67
C ALA A 342 18.22 11.02 -4.08
N ILE A 343 17.07 10.91 -3.38
CA ILE A 343 16.58 9.66 -2.80
C ILE A 343 15.21 9.37 -3.41
N ALA A 344 15.04 8.16 -3.93
CA ALA A 344 13.76 7.74 -4.49
C ALA A 344 12.73 7.52 -3.37
N ALA A 345 11.66 8.32 -3.37
CA ALA A 345 10.44 8.04 -2.61
C ALA A 345 9.58 7.04 -3.40
N TYR A 346 9.93 5.75 -3.33
CA TYR A 346 9.37 4.72 -4.22
C TYR A 346 8.23 3.90 -3.61
N ARG A 347 8.09 3.88 -2.28
CA ARG A 347 7.01 3.15 -1.58
C ARG A 347 6.69 3.75 -0.20
N GLY A 348 5.49 3.48 0.29
CA GLY A 348 5.17 3.56 1.71
C GLY A 348 5.82 2.44 2.51
N GLY A 349 5.97 2.63 3.81
CA GLY A 349 6.54 1.68 4.74
C GLY A 349 5.68 0.45 4.92
N ARG A 350 6.34 -0.65 5.19
CA ARG A 350 5.71 -1.87 5.71
C ARG A 350 6.52 -2.30 6.89
N ILE A 351 5.88 -3.02 7.81
CA ILE A 351 6.63 -3.62 8.91
C ILE A 351 7.68 -4.58 8.36
N ALA A 352 7.45 -5.22 7.21
CA ALA A 352 8.46 -5.96 6.47
C ALA A 352 9.26 -5.07 5.50
N HIS A 353 10.60 -5.16 5.50
CA HIS A 353 11.41 -4.56 4.43
C HIS A 353 11.29 -5.34 3.11
N LEU A 354 11.31 -4.60 2.01
CA LEU A 354 11.34 -5.08 0.63
C LEU A 354 12.69 -4.73 0.00
N ARG A 355 13.24 -5.62 -0.83
CA ARG A 355 14.44 -5.34 -1.64
C ARG A 355 14.05 -5.22 -3.12
N PRO A 356 13.88 -4.00 -3.67
CA PRO A 356 13.59 -3.86 -5.09
C PRO A 356 14.81 -4.25 -5.94
N TYR A 357 14.60 -4.62 -7.20
CA TYR A 357 15.69 -4.82 -8.17
C TYR A 357 16.60 -3.60 -8.29
N TYR A 358 15.98 -2.42 -8.31
CA TYR A 358 16.62 -1.12 -8.36
C TYR A 358 15.56 -0.06 -8.05
N THR A 359 16.01 1.15 -7.75
CA THR A 359 15.16 2.35 -7.70
C THR A 359 15.89 3.48 -8.38
N VAL A 360 15.19 4.31 -9.14
CA VAL A 360 15.77 5.47 -9.82
C VAL A 360 15.36 6.74 -9.09
N SER A 361 16.34 7.54 -8.67
CA SER A 361 16.06 8.84 -8.05
C SER A 361 15.63 9.88 -9.10
N PRO A 362 14.78 10.85 -8.77
CA PRO A 362 14.42 11.92 -9.71
C PRO A 362 15.63 12.71 -10.22
N LEU A 363 16.63 12.99 -9.36
CA LEU A 363 17.85 13.68 -9.76
C LEU A 363 18.65 12.88 -10.80
N GLU A 364 18.76 11.56 -10.63
CA GLU A 364 19.43 10.68 -11.60
C GLU A 364 18.71 10.70 -12.96
N ALA A 365 17.38 10.58 -12.96
CA ALA A 365 16.59 10.57 -14.17
C ALA A 365 16.59 11.93 -14.90
N ILE A 366 16.53 13.04 -14.17
CA ILE A 366 16.62 14.39 -14.74
C ILE A 366 18.01 14.63 -15.33
N ARG A 367 19.08 14.23 -14.63
CA ARG A 367 20.46 14.29 -15.17
C ARG A 367 20.62 13.50 -16.46
N LYS A 368 19.97 12.34 -16.54
CA LYS A 368 20.00 11.50 -17.75
C LYS A 368 19.22 12.12 -18.91
N ARG A 369 18.12 12.84 -18.63
CA ARG A 369 17.22 13.40 -19.64
C ARG A 369 17.60 14.80 -20.14
N SER A 370 18.27 15.59 -19.29
CA SER A 370 18.71 16.96 -19.61
C SER A 370 19.85 16.97 -20.64
N GLU A 371 19.75 17.87 -21.62
CA GLU A 371 20.83 18.20 -22.59
C GLU A 371 21.71 19.35 -22.07
N SER A 372 21.37 19.92 -20.91
CA SER A 372 22.06 21.05 -20.27
C SER A 372 22.49 20.74 -18.83
N PRO A 373 23.37 21.57 -18.21
CA PRO A 373 23.83 21.36 -16.84
C PRO A 373 22.69 21.25 -15.82
N VAL A 374 22.80 20.25 -14.94
CA VAL A 374 21.88 20.03 -13.82
C VAL A 374 22.59 20.34 -12.52
N SER A 375 22.19 21.44 -11.87
CA SER A 375 22.66 21.78 -10.52
C SER A 375 21.74 21.14 -9.48
N PHE A 376 22.29 20.81 -8.31
CA PHE A 376 21.56 20.14 -7.25
C PHE A 376 21.79 20.83 -5.90
N SER A 377 20.70 20.97 -5.12
CA SER A 377 20.77 21.26 -3.69
C SER A 377 19.86 20.31 -2.91
N GLN A 378 20.39 19.69 -1.86
CA GLN A 378 19.60 18.84 -0.97
C GLN A 378 18.48 19.64 -0.27
N GLY A 379 18.72 20.93 0.01
CA GLY A 379 17.81 21.77 0.78
C GLY A 379 17.75 21.33 2.25
N ILE A 380 16.89 20.37 2.57
CA ILE A 380 16.72 19.84 3.92
C ILE A 380 16.72 18.31 3.93
N TYR A 381 16.68 17.72 5.13
CA TYR A 381 16.25 16.34 5.31
C TYR A 381 14.78 16.28 5.74
N ASN A 382 14.11 15.20 5.38
CA ASN A 382 12.71 14.95 5.71
C ASN A 382 12.47 13.57 6.33
N HIS A 383 13.50 12.86 6.77
CA HIS A 383 13.36 11.54 7.39
C HIS A 383 12.75 11.64 8.81
N LYS A 384 11.90 10.67 9.19
CA LYS A 384 11.37 10.52 10.55
C LYS A 384 12.44 9.90 11.46
N GLU A 385 13.03 8.80 11.00
CA GLU A 385 14.17 8.12 11.63
C GLU A 385 15.45 8.38 10.82
N ARG A 386 16.63 8.29 11.42
CA ARG A 386 17.89 8.57 10.67
C ARG A 386 18.01 7.66 9.44
N PRO A 387 18.43 8.19 8.27
CA PRO A 387 18.44 7.41 7.03
C PRO A 387 19.41 6.24 7.17
N LEU A 388 19.09 5.13 6.50
CA LEU A 388 19.87 3.90 6.59
C LEU A 388 21.33 4.15 6.20
N LEU A 389 22.24 3.68 7.05
CA LEU A 389 23.66 4.02 6.96
C LEU A 389 24.39 3.21 5.88
N GLY A 390 23.89 2.05 5.46
CA GLY A 390 24.67 1.14 4.61
C GLY A 390 25.11 1.72 3.25
N HIS A 391 24.33 2.62 2.64
CA HIS A 391 24.74 3.35 1.42
C HIS A 391 25.82 4.43 1.66
N GLN A 392 26.19 4.69 2.91
CA GLN A 392 27.24 5.62 3.31
C GLN A 392 28.51 4.90 3.77
N LEU A 393 28.45 3.57 3.94
CA LEU A 393 29.56 2.76 4.44
C LEU A 393 30.37 2.11 3.31
N ARG A 394 31.58 1.68 3.66
CA ARG A 394 32.40 0.77 2.87
C ARG A 394 32.73 -0.48 3.68
N THR A 395 32.69 -1.64 3.04
CA THR A 395 33.11 -2.91 3.64
C THR A 395 34.62 -2.89 3.96
N SER A 396 35.07 -3.92 4.67
CA SER A 396 36.49 -4.20 4.89
C SER A 396 37.28 -4.33 3.58
N THR A 397 36.65 -4.83 2.51
CA THR A 397 37.22 -4.94 1.15
C THR A 397 37.16 -3.63 0.35
N GLY A 398 36.38 -2.64 0.80
CA GLY A 398 36.26 -1.32 0.17
C GLY A 398 35.07 -1.17 -0.77
N GLU A 399 34.19 -2.17 -0.83
CA GLU A 399 32.94 -2.13 -1.59
C GLU A 399 31.88 -1.29 -0.88
N LEU A 400 30.89 -0.78 -1.61
CA LEU A 400 29.77 -0.04 -1.04
C LEU A 400 28.93 -0.97 -0.14
N GLY A 401 28.75 -0.58 1.13
CA GLY A 401 27.99 -1.38 2.09
C GLY A 401 28.74 -1.59 3.40
N PHE A 402 28.32 -2.60 4.15
CA PHE A 402 28.92 -3.03 5.40
C PHE A 402 29.01 -4.55 5.47
N ASP A 403 29.93 -5.04 6.29
CA ASP A 403 30.06 -6.43 6.66
C ASP A 403 29.13 -6.76 7.82
N MET A 404 28.38 -7.84 7.72
CA MET A 404 27.53 -8.39 8.78
C MET A 404 28.00 -9.80 9.11
N TYR A 405 28.52 -9.99 10.31
CA TYR A 405 28.97 -11.28 10.82
C TYR A 405 27.97 -11.79 11.86
N ILE A 406 27.51 -13.03 11.69
CA ILE A 406 26.53 -13.64 12.60
C ILE A 406 27.25 -14.67 13.46
N TYR A 407 26.96 -14.69 14.76
CA TYR A 407 27.58 -15.54 15.77
C TYR A 407 26.53 -16.18 16.69
N THR A 408 26.89 -17.29 17.33
CA THR A 408 26.13 -17.90 18.44
C THR A 408 26.63 -17.49 19.82
N GLU A 409 27.86 -16.95 19.90
CA GLU A 409 28.44 -16.46 21.14
C GLU A 409 28.42 -14.92 21.22
N PRO A 410 28.30 -14.35 22.42
CA PRO A 410 28.34 -12.90 22.62
C PRO A 410 29.74 -12.33 22.30
N PRO A 411 29.85 -11.01 22.05
CA PRO A 411 31.12 -10.33 21.80
C PRO A 411 32.21 -10.53 22.87
N SER A 412 31.83 -10.88 24.10
CA SER A 412 32.77 -11.16 25.19
C SER A 412 33.48 -12.51 25.10
N ALA A 413 33.08 -13.41 24.18
CA ALA A 413 33.70 -14.71 24.01
C ALA A 413 35.02 -14.60 23.23
N LEU A 414 36.12 -15.07 23.82
CA LEU A 414 37.49 -14.88 23.32
C LEU A 414 37.78 -15.56 21.98
N ASP A 415 37.10 -16.67 21.67
CA ASP A 415 37.35 -17.51 20.48
C ASP A 415 36.11 -17.67 19.58
N ARG A 416 35.15 -16.73 19.64
CA ARG A 416 33.93 -16.82 18.82
C ARG A 416 34.26 -16.77 17.33
N LYS A 417 33.55 -17.54 16.51
CA LYS A 417 33.71 -17.61 15.06
C LYS A 417 32.39 -17.28 14.37
N PRO A 418 32.40 -16.51 13.28
CA PRO A 418 31.17 -16.23 12.56
C PRO A 418 30.64 -17.54 11.96
N VAL A 419 29.35 -17.79 12.15
CA VAL A 419 28.61 -18.89 11.52
C VAL A 419 28.02 -18.47 10.17
N ASP A 420 27.94 -17.17 9.92
CA ASP A 420 27.55 -16.61 8.64
C ASP A 420 28.18 -15.22 8.42
N HIS A 421 28.30 -14.81 7.16
CA HIS A 421 28.82 -13.50 6.76
C HIS A 421 28.09 -13.00 5.52
N TYR A 422 27.67 -11.74 5.58
CA TYR A 422 27.01 -11.05 4.48
C TYR A 422 27.60 -9.66 4.25
N GLU A 423 27.64 -9.24 2.98
CA GLU A 423 27.87 -7.85 2.59
C GLU A 423 26.54 -7.24 2.18
N PHE A 424 26.11 -6.16 2.85
CA PHE A 424 24.82 -5.52 2.60
C PHE A 424 24.92 -4.01 2.43
N LEU A 425 23.96 -3.49 1.65
CA LEU A 425 23.65 -2.06 1.55
C LEU A 425 22.54 -1.64 2.51
N ASN A 426 21.61 -2.55 2.80
CA ASN A 426 20.44 -2.26 3.61
C ASN A 426 20.75 -2.53 5.08
N SER A 427 20.91 -1.47 5.87
CA SER A 427 21.22 -1.54 7.31
C SER A 427 19.97 -1.72 8.18
N CYS A 428 18.95 -2.43 7.67
CA CYS A 428 17.80 -2.88 8.43
C CYS A 428 17.49 -4.37 8.16
N GLY A 429 17.47 -5.18 9.21
CA GLY A 429 17.31 -6.63 9.17
C GLY A 429 16.19 -7.12 10.09
N TYR A 430 15.30 -7.94 9.52
CA TYR A 430 14.21 -8.63 10.20
C TYR A 430 14.48 -10.12 10.18
N PHE A 431 14.96 -10.70 11.29
CA PHE A 431 15.43 -12.08 11.34
C PHE A 431 14.33 -13.12 11.60
N LEU A 432 13.05 -12.74 11.50
CA LEU A 432 11.85 -13.57 11.75
C LEU A 432 11.90 -14.99 11.18
N ASN A 433 12.53 -15.17 10.03
CA ASN A 433 12.72 -16.48 9.39
C ASN A 433 14.14 -16.67 8.88
N TYR A 434 15.11 -16.08 9.57
CA TYR A 434 16.51 -16.38 9.32
C TYR A 434 16.83 -17.78 9.84
N GLU A 435 17.43 -18.61 9.00
CA GLU A 435 17.88 -19.95 9.34
C GLU A 435 19.30 -20.17 8.79
N ASN A 436 20.12 -20.91 9.53
CA ASN A 436 21.44 -21.36 9.10
C ASN A 436 21.50 -22.91 9.18
N PRO A 437 21.84 -23.63 8.07
CA PRO A 437 21.83 -25.09 8.01
C PRO A 437 22.76 -25.79 9.00
N ASP A 438 23.86 -25.13 9.41
CA ASP A 438 24.87 -25.70 10.31
C ASP A 438 24.43 -25.66 11.79
N ARG A 439 23.18 -25.25 12.07
CA ARG A 439 22.44 -25.35 13.35
C ARG A 439 23.34 -25.47 14.59
N ILE A 440 23.77 -24.32 15.10
CA ILE A 440 24.22 -24.24 16.49
C ILE A 440 23.00 -23.80 17.30
N ASP A 441 22.48 -24.72 18.11
CA ASP A 441 21.18 -24.68 18.80
C ASP A 441 20.96 -23.39 19.63
N GLY A 442 19.79 -22.75 19.51
CA GLY A 442 19.31 -21.72 20.44
C GLY A 442 18.78 -20.40 19.85
N GLU A 443 18.13 -19.60 20.71
CA GLU A 443 17.70 -18.21 20.44
C GLU A 443 18.85 -17.19 20.56
N ASN A 444 20.04 -17.67 20.91
CA ASN A 444 21.22 -16.87 21.23
C ASN A 444 21.99 -16.47 19.98
N TRP A 445 21.42 -15.52 19.24
CA TRP A 445 22.05 -14.94 18.05
C TRP A 445 22.69 -13.60 18.38
N HIS A 446 23.90 -13.40 17.89
CA HIS A 446 24.64 -12.15 17.96
C HIS A 446 25.05 -11.73 16.56
N VAL A 447 25.02 -10.43 16.29
CA VAL A 447 25.39 -9.88 14.99
C VAL A 447 26.37 -8.73 15.19
N ASP A 448 27.50 -8.81 14.51
CA ASP A 448 28.42 -7.69 14.37
C ASP A 448 28.23 -7.05 13.01
N ILE A 449 27.91 -5.76 12.99
CA ILE A 449 27.88 -4.96 11.77
C ILE A 449 29.10 -4.05 11.77
N SER A 450 29.95 -4.16 10.76
CA SER A 450 31.18 -3.38 10.62
C SER A 450 31.25 -2.68 9.27
N GLY A 451 31.61 -1.41 9.26
CA GLY A 451 31.82 -0.66 8.02
C GLY A 451 32.59 0.63 8.25
N ARG A 452 33.19 1.16 7.18
CA ARG A 452 33.97 2.39 7.21
C ARG A 452 33.15 3.56 6.66
N LEU A 453 33.00 4.61 7.45
CA LEU A 453 32.33 5.85 7.06
C LEU A 453 33.37 6.92 6.74
N THR A 454 33.42 7.41 5.49
CA THR A 454 34.18 8.62 5.15
C THR A 454 33.28 9.84 5.27
N ALA A 455 33.59 10.75 6.19
CA ALA A 455 32.77 11.92 6.44
C ALA A 455 32.76 12.89 5.24
N THR A 456 31.58 13.24 4.75
CA THR A 456 31.41 14.15 3.59
C THR A 456 31.51 15.61 4.00
N GLU A 457 31.18 15.93 5.25
CA GLU A 457 31.25 17.25 5.87
C GLU A 457 31.89 17.19 7.25
N SER A 458 32.47 18.30 7.70
CA SER A 458 32.98 18.46 9.06
C SER A 458 31.85 18.92 9.98
N GLY A 459 31.71 18.29 11.14
CA GLY A 459 30.72 18.66 12.16
C GLY A 459 30.04 17.46 12.81
N PRO A 460 28.89 17.67 13.47
CA PRO A 460 28.18 16.60 14.16
C PRO A 460 27.51 15.63 13.19
N TYR A 461 27.63 14.33 13.46
CA TYR A 461 26.91 13.25 12.80
C TYR A 461 26.08 12.50 13.84
N ASP A 462 24.82 12.27 13.51
CA ASP A 462 23.92 11.44 14.28
C ASP A 462 24.02 9.99 13.81
N PHE A 463 24.04 9.08 14.76
CA PHE A 463 23.91 7.64 14.57
C PHE A 463 22.69 7.16 15.35
N GLY A 464 21.81 6.40 14.70
CA GLY A 464 20.54 5.94 15.22
C GLY A 464 20.44 4.42 15.23
N VAL A 465 19.95 3.84 16.32
CA VAL A 465 19.73 2.39 16.46
C VAL A 465 18.36 2.10 17.04
N SER A 466 17.56 1.31 16.33
CA SER A 466 16.33 0.67 16.85
C SER A 466 16.42 -0.84 16.70
N VAL A 467 15.93 -1.59 17.68
CA VAL A 467 16.09 -3.06 17.70
C VAL A 467 14.85 -3.76 18.22
N GLN A 468 14.70 -5.02 17.83
CA GLN A 468 14.04 -6.06 18.62
C GLN A 468 15.15 -6.99 19.12
N GLY A 469 15.56 -6.80 20.38
CA GLY A 469 16.83 -7.32 20.93
C GLY A 469 17.56 -6.22 21.70
N THR A 470 18.89 -6.29 21.76
CA THR A 470 19.75 -5.22 22.33
C THR A 470 20.87 -4.86 21.36
N ALA A 471 21.34 -3.61 21.39
CA ALA A 471 22.50 -3.22 20.58
C ALA A 471 23.32 -2.08 21.17
N SER A 472 24.61 -2.09 20.84
CA SER A 472 25.58 -1.02 21.13
C SER A 472 26.30 -0.62 19.83
N LEU A 473 26.43 0.67 19.56
CA LEU A 473 27.10 1.23 18.39
C LEU A 473 28.34 2.03 18.81
N TYR A 474 29.44 1.78 18.11
CA TYR A 474 30.74 2.41 18.32
C TYR A 474 31.22 3.11 17.05
N VAL A 475 31.94 4.21 17.22
CA VAL A 475 32.67 4.91 16.15
C VAL A 475 34.12 5.08 16.61
N ASP A 476 35.08 4.52 15.85
CA ASP A 476 36.50 4.41 16.23
C ASP A 476 36.71 3.81 17.65
N GLY A 477 35.87 2.84 18.02
CA GLY A 477 35.92 2.17 19.31
C GLY A 477 35.26 2.92 20.47
N GLU A 478 34.82 4.16 20.28
CA GLU A 478 34.08 4.93 21.29
C GLU A 478 32.59 4.61 21.22
N LEU A 479 31.95 4.33 22.36
CA LEU A 479 30.51 4.03 22.44
C LEU A 479 29.69 5.29 22.14
N VAL A 480 28.90 5.27 21.06
CA VAL A 480 28.07 6.40 20.62
C VAL A 480 26.59 6.17 20.94
N VAL A 481 26.07 4.95 20.77
CA VAL A 481 24.68 4.60 21.10
C VAL A 481 24.65 3.34 21.96
N ASP A 482 23.95 3.42 23.10
CA ASP A 482 23.65 2.26 23.95
C ASP A 482 22.13 2.01 23.99
N ASN A 483 21.68 0.98 23.27
CA ASN A 483 20.32 0.48 23.28
C ASN A 483 20.25 -0.93 23.93
N THR A 484 21.06 -1.16 24.96
CA THR A 484 21.06 -2.40 25.76
C THR A 484 20.30 -2.29 27.07
N LYS A 485 20.07 -1.06 27.55
CA LYS A 485 19.36 -0.75 28.81
C LYS A 485 18.35 0.36 28.61
N ASP A 486 17.43 0.52 29.56
CA ASP A 486 16.42 1.60 29.57
C ASP A 486 15.67 1.72 28.24
N GLN A 487 15.32 0.58 27.66
CA GLN A 487 14.65 0.50 26.37
C GLN A 487 13.21 1.00 26.47
N GLN A 488 12.71 1.63 25.40
CA GLN A 488 11.34 2.11 25.29
C GLN A 488 10.70 1.55 24.03
N PHE A 489 9.44 1.12 24.11
CA PHE A 489 8.70 0.58 22.96
C PHE A 489 8.59 1.61 21.85
N GLY A 490 8.92 1.18 20.63
CA GLY A 490 8.76 1.93 19.39
C GLY A 490 7.75 1.29 18.45
N GLU A 491 7.66 1.86 17.25
CA GLU A 491 6.70 1.45 16.22
C GLU A 491 7.26 0.36 15.28
N GLY A 492 8.59 0.22 15.18
CA GLY A 492 9.26 -0.78 14.34
C GLY A 492 9.07 -2.23 14.82
N PHE A 493 9.41 -3.19 13.96
CA PHE A 493 9.42 -4.63 14.26
C PHE A 493 8.07 -5.16 14.79
N PHE A 494 6.99 -4.91 14.06
CA PHE A 494 5.60 -5.25 14.43
C PHE A 494 5.18 -4.66 15.78
N ARG A 495 5.62 -3.41 16.04
CA ARG A 495 5.43 -2.72 17.33
C ARG A 495 6.03 -3.47 18.52
N ALA A 496 7.00 -4.34 18.25
CA ALA A 496 7.72 -5.13 19.22
C ALA A 496 9.22 -4.82 19.20
N GLY A 497 9.61 -3.64 18.73
CA GLY A 497 10.96 -3.09 18.86
C GLY A 497 11.04 -1.85 19.73
N THR A 498 12.22 -1.24 19.78
CA THR A 498 12.47 0.01 20.50
C THR A 498 12.20 1.25 19.64
N VAL A 499 12.06 2.40 20.28
CA VAL A 499 12.30 3.70 19.61
C VAL A 499 13.75 3.76 19.09
N GLU A 500 14.01 4.63 18.10
CA GLU A 500 15.39 4.92 17.66
C GLU A 500 16.12 5.69 18.77
N LYS A 501 17.17 5.08 19.33
CA LYS A 501 18.14 5.80 20.19
C LYS A 501 19.18 6.45 19.31
N VAL A 502 19.46 7.74 19.54
CA VAL A 502 20.39 8.53 18.75
C VAL A 502 21.57 9.00 19.61
N GLY A 503 22.77 8.89 19.07
CA GLY A 503 24.01 9.45 19.63
C GLY A 503 24.74 10.28 18.57
N THR A 504 25.53 11.25 19.01
CA THR A 504 26.18 12.22 18.12
C THR A 504 27.69 12.24 18.34
N VAL A 505 28.46 12.22 17.25
CA VAL A 505 29.93 12.40 17.26
C VAL A 505 30.34 13.45 16.25
N LYS A 506 31.42 14.19 16.53
CA LYS A 506 31.97 15.17 15.59
C LYS A 506 32.97 14.49 14.66
N LEU A 507 32.71 14.54 13.36
CA LEU A 507 33.59 14.00 12.34
C LEU A 507 34.24 15.13 11.53
N VAL A 508 35.35 14.82 10.87
CA VAL A 508 36.12 15.74 10.03
C VAL A 508 36.03 15.29 8.58
N LYS A 509 35.65 16.22 7.69
CA LYS A 509 35.52 15.98 6.25
C LYS A 509 36.75 15.27 5.67
N GLY A 510 36.51 14.21 4.91
CA GLY A 510 37.52 13.39 4.25
C GLY A 510 38.23 12.37 5.16
N GLN A 511 38.04 12.43 6.48
CA GLN A 511 38.52 11.37 7.38
C GLN A 511 37.57 10.16 7.33
N THR A 512 38.13 8.98 7.53
CA THR A 512 37.41 7.71 7.55
C THR A 512 37.41 7.15 8.96
N TYR A 513 36.25 6.69 9.40
CA TYR A 513 35.98 6.21 10.75
C TYR A 513 35.43 4.78 10.68
N ASP A 514 35.84 3.93 11.60
CA ASP A 514 35.30 2.59 11.76
C ASP A 514 33.99 2.65 12.54
N VAL A 515 32.91 2.13 11.96
CA VAL A 515 31.60 2.00 12.59
C VAL A 515 31.37 0.52 12.91
N LEU A 516 31.17 0.21 14.20
CA LEU A 516 30.95 -1.14 14.68
C LEU A 516 29.68 -1.20 15.51
N ILE A 517 28.84 -2.20 15.29
CA ILE A 517 27.66 -2.46 16.10
C ILE A 517 27.70 -3.89 16.57
N HIS A 518 27.41 -4.07 17.85
CA HIS A 518 27.10 -5.37 18.42
C HIS A 518 25.60 -5.43 18.69
N TRP A 519 24.92 -6.36 18.05
CA TRP A 519 23.53 -6.69 18.30
C TRP A 519 23.42 -8.07 18.95
N ALA A 520 22.41 -8.24 19.80
CA ALA A 520 22.04 -9.51 20.38
C ALA A 520 20.51 -9.73 20.27
N GLY A 521 20.13 -10.99 20.08
CA GLY A 521 18.77 -11.42 19.78
C GLY A 521 17.71 -11.01 20.80
N ALA A 522 16.44 -11.13 20.41
CA ALA A 522 15.28 -10.69 21.16
C ALA A 522 15.26 -11.14 22.64
N HIS A 523 15.79 -12.33 22.93
CA HIS A 523 15.89 -12.90 24.28
C HIS A 523 16.71 -12.05 25.27
N THR A 524 17.59 -11.16 24.79
CA THR A 524 18.41 -10.27 25.63
C THR A 524 17.66 -9.03 26.11
N SER A 525 16.51 -8.72 25.53
CA SER A 525 15.76 -7.51 25.85
C SER A 525 14.73 -7.76 26.94
N ASP A 526 14.86 -7.02 28.05
CA ASP A 526 13.87 -7.04 29.14
C ASP A 526 12.51 -6.43 28.74
N LEU A 527 12.50 -5.59 27.71
CA LEU A 527 11.30 -4.88 27.24
C LEU A 527 10.30 -5.83 26.56
N ILE A 528 10.80 -6.78 25.76
CA ILE A 528 9.98 -7.58 24.82
C ILE A 528 9.87 -9.06 25.22
N LYS A 529 10.52 -9.47 26.32
CA LYS A 529 10.64 -10.87 26.75
C LYS A 529 9.32 -11.63 26.86
N ASN A 530 8.21 -10.93 27.11
CA ASN A 530 6.86 -11.50 27.23
C ASN A 530 5.87 -10.97 26.19
N SER A 531 6.34 -10.29 25.14
CA SER A 531 5.45 -9.78 24.09
C SER A 531 5.06 -10.92 23.14
N PRO A 532 3.76 -11.12 22.85
CA PRO A 532 3.30 -12.14 21.91
C PRO A 532 3.65 -11.81 20.44
N LEU A 533 4.12 -10.59 20.17
CA LEU A 533 4.56 -10.13 18.85
C LEU A 533 6.10 -10.19 18.70
N THR A 534 6.81 -10.67 19.72
CA THR A 534 8.24 -10.91 19.63
C THR A 534 8.50 -12.07 18.70
N PHE A 535 9.39 -11.87 17.73
CA PHE A 535 9.87 -12.93 16.90
C PHE A 535 11.36 -13.17 17.13
N HIS A 536 11.76 -14.42 16.93
CA HIS A 536 13.15 -14.83 17.10
C HIS A 536 13.79 -15.06 15.73
N PRO A 537 15.07 -14.69 15.55
CA PRO A 537 15.97 -14.10 16.54
C PRO A 537 15.75 -12.62 16.87
N GLY A 538 14.92 -11.88 16.13
CA GLY A 538 14.63 -10.46 16.36
C GLY A 538 15.01 -9.58 15.18
N GLY A 539 15.42 -8.33 15.42
CA GLY A 539 15.77 -7.42 14.32
C GLY A 539 16.58 -6.20 14.74
N ILE A 540 17.22 -5.57 13.76
CA ILE A 540 18.02 -4.36 13.94
C ILE A 540 17.83 -3.39 12.78
N ARG A 541 17.78 -2.10 13.10
CA ARG A 541 17.81 -0.98 12.15
C ARG A 541 18.91 -0.01 12.59
N LEU A 542 19.79 0.32 11.66
CA LEU A 542 20.87 1.26 11.81
C LEU A 542 20.69 2.42 10.83
N GLY A 543 20.65 3.64 11.37
CA GLY A 543 20.65 4.87 10.60
C GLY A 543 21.78 5.81 10.99
N GLY A 544 22.06 6.79 10.15
CA GLY A 544 22.91 7.92 10.52
C GLY A 544 23.07 8.94 9.40
N CYS A 545 23.36 10.18 9.77
CA CYS A 545 23.57 11.28 8.84
C CYS A 545 24.32 12.44 9.49
N TYR A 546 24.93 13.29 8.67
CA TYR A 546 25.42 14.61 9.09
C TYR A 546 24.27 15.47 9.65
N GLN A 547 24.49 16.27 10.70
CA GLN A 547 23.53 17.28 11.14
C GLN A 547 23.72 18.58 10.33
N MET A 548 22.77 18.86 9.44
CA MET A 548 22.81 20.07 8.60
C MET A 548 22.51 21.37 9.39
N ASP A 549 23.16 22.47 8.99
CA ASP A 549 22.64 23.81 9.27
C ASP A 549 21.46 24.08 8.34
N VAL A 550 20.25 23.83 8.86
CA VAL A 550 19.00 23.95 8.11
C VAL A 550 18.84 25.35 7.51
N SER A 551 19.13 26.39 8.28
CA SER A 551 18.97 27.78 7.83
C SER A 551 19.94 28.12 6.70
N ALA A 552 21.20 27.68 6.80
CA ALA A 552 22.17 27.85 5.72
C ALA A 552 21.80 27.04 4.47
N SER A 553 21.28 25.82 4.66
CA SER A 553 20.94 24.93 3.56
C SER A 553 19.70 25.42 2.78
N ILE A 554 18.70 25.98 3.45
CA ILE A 554 17.55 26.63 2.81
C ILE A 554 17.99 27.87 2.02
N ARG A 555 18.86 28.72 2.59
CA ARG A 555 19.41 29.88 1.87
C ARG A 555 20.15 29.46 0.60
N ALA A 556 21.03 28.46 0.69
CA ALA A 556 21.77 27.94 -0.46
C ALA A 556 20.84 27.37 -1.54
N ALA A 557 19.74 26.71 -1.16
CA ALA A 557 18.73 26.25 -2.11
C ALA A 557 18.00 27.40 -2.81
N ALA A 558 17.58 28.43 -2.07
CA ALA A 558 16.95 29.62 -2.64
C ALA A 558 17.89 30.40 -3.57
N GLU A 559 19.16 30.57 -3.19
CA GLU A 559 20.19 31.20 -4.02
C GLU A 559 20.40 30.43 -5.34
N LEU A 560 20.44 29.09 -5.28
CA LEU A 560 20.52 28.25 -6.48
C LEU A 560 19.28 28.41 -7.37
N ALA A 561 18.09 28.44 -6.78
CA ALA A 561 16.84 28.62 -7.51
C ALA A 561 16.77 29.96 -8.26
N GLY A 562 17.23 31.05 -7.63
CA GLY A 562 17.23 32.38 -8.22
C GLY A 562 18.22 32.57 -9.38
N GLN A 563 19.21 31.68 -9.51
CA GLN A 563 20.20 31.69 -10.60
C GLN A 563 19.81 30.77 -11.78
N ALA A 564 18.82 29.89 -11.60
CA ALA A 564 18.45 28.89 -12.58
C ALA A 564 17.30 29.35 -13.49
N GLU A 565 17.33 28.94 -14.76
CA GLU A 565 16.26 29.22 -15.71
C GLU A 565 15.03 28.34 -15.47
N GLN A 566 15.26 27.08 -15.06
CA GLN A 566 14.24 26.14 -14.67
C GLN A 566 14.56 25.57 -13.28
N VAL A 567 13.53 25.41 -12.45
CA VAL A 567 13.67 24.87 -11.10
C VAL A 567 12.64 23.78 -10.90
N VAL A 568 13.09 22.63 -10.40
CA VAL A 568 12.22 21.56 -9.91
C VAL A 568 12.54 21.31 -8.45
N LEU A 569 11.55 21.47 -7.59
CA LEU A 569 11.64 21.17 -6.17
C LEU A 569 10.89 19.86 -5.89
N LEU A 570 11.61 18.86 -5.37
CA LEU A 570 11.07 17.56 -4.97
C LEU A 570 11.04 17.43 -3.45
N ALA A 571 9.84 17.34 -2.91
CA ALA A 571 9.59 17.19 -1.48
C ALA A 571 8.46 16.19 -1.24
N GLY A 572 8.15 15.94 0.04
CA GLY A 572 7.09 15.03 0.41
C GLY A 572 7.40 14.22 1.66
N LEU A 573 6.68 13.12 1.78
CA LEU A 573 6.88 12.09 2.78
C LEU A 573 7.80 10.99 2.25
N MET A 574 8.09 10.06 3.15
CA MET A 574 8.88 8.86 2.93
C MET A 574 8.18 7.69 3.64
N GLY A 575 8.61 6.46 3.34
CA GLY A 575 7.96 5.26 3.89
C GLY A 575 8.04 5.11 5.42
N ASP A 576 8.88 5.87 6.12
CA ASP A 576 8.89 5.92 7.59
C ASP A 576 7.77 6.80 8.17
N TRP A 577 7.21 7.73 7.39
CA TRP A 577 6.05 8.53 7.79
C TRP A 577 4.72 7.84 7.54
N GLU A 578 4.58 7.14 6.42
CA GLU A 578 3.38 6.38 6.05
C GLU A 578 3.73 4.88 6.07
N ASN A 579 3.37 4.20 7.15
CA ASN A 579 3.71 2.79 7.34
C ASN A 579 2.59 1.99 8.02
N GLU A 580 2.57 0.69 7.72
CA GLU A 580 1.86 -0.31 8.50
C GLU A 580 2.34 -0.31 9.97
N GLY A 581 1.41 -0.32 10.91
CA GLY A 581 1.66 -0.32 12.35
C GLY A 581 1.47 1.04 13.05
N ALA A 582 1.48 2.16 12.31
CA ALA A 582 1.26 3.49 12.89
C ALA A 582 0.57 4.46 11.92
N ASP A 583 -0.43 5.17 12.41
CA ASP A 583 -1.07 6.28 11.68
C ASP A 583 -0.22 7.55 11.76
N ARG A 584 -0.38 8.45 10.77
CA ARG A 584 0.31 9.74 10.76
C ARG A 584 -0.18 10.65 11.90
N PRO A 585 0.72 11.39 12.56
CA PRO A 585 0.33 12.31 13.64
C PRO A 585 -0.36 13.58 13.13
N SER A 586 -0.07 14.00 11.90
CA SER A 586 -0.70 15.15 11.24
C SER A 586 -0.66 14.97 9.71
N MET A 587 -1.31 15.91 9.01
CA MET A 587 -1.28 15.98 7.54
C MET A 587 -0.06 16.78 7.04
N ASP A 588 0.75 17.33 7.94
CA ASP A 588 1.81 18.27 7.57
C ASP A 588 2.98 17.58 6.89
N LEU A 589 3.69 18.35 6.06
CA LEU A 589 4.98 17.91 5.54
C LEU A 589 6.02 17.87 6.66
N PRO A 590 7.10 17.09 6.51
CA PRO A 590 8.16 17.01 7.50
C PRO A 590 8.76 18.38 7.79
N LYS A 591 9.26 18.56 9.00
CA LYS A 591 9.71 19.86 9.53
C LYS A 591 10.62 20.61 8.54
N TYR A 592 10.41 21.91 8.40
CA TYR A 592 11.12 22.83 7.50
C TYR A 592 10.84 22.68 6.00
N THR A 593 10.04 21.70 5.58
CA THR A 593 9.71 21.51 4.15
C THR A 593 8.97 22.72 3.58
N ASP A 594 7.99 23.24 4.31
CA ASP A 594 7.24 24.44 3.90
C ASP A 594 8.14 25.69 3.84
N ASP A 595 9.10 25.82 4.76
CA ASP A 595 10.06 26.94 4.76
C ASP A 595 10.99 26.89 3.54
N LEU A 596 11.47 25.69 3.17
CA LEU A 596 12.25 25.47 1.96
C LEU A 596 11.44 25.84 0.71
N ILE A 597 10.21 25.34 0.60
CA ILE A 597 9.36 25.58 -0.57
C ILE A 597 9.06 27.07 -0.72
N ASN A 598 8.67 27.74 0.36
CA ASN A 598 8.42 29.18 0.34
C ASN A 598 9.67 29.97 -0.08
N SER A 599 10.84 29.64 0.47
CA SER A 599 12.10 30.34 0.15
C SER A 599 12.51 30.14 -1.31
N VAL A 600 12.28 28.96 -1.87
CA VAL A 600 12.56 28.67 -3.29
C VAL A 600 11.56 29.38 -4.20
N LEU A 601 10.27 29.41 -3.85
CA LEU A 601 9.25 30.14 -4.61
C LEU A 601 9.48 31.66 -4.56
N ASP A 602 9.98 32.20 -3.44
CA ASP A 602 10.38 33.61 -3.32
C ASP A 602 11.52 33.96 -4.27
N ALA A 603 12.50 33.05 -4.42
CA ALA A 603 13.63 33.24 -5.31
C ALA A 603 13.29 33.00 -6.79
N ASN A 604 12.41 32.02 -7.07
CA ASN A 604 11.97 31.69 -8.42
C ASN A 604 10.49 31.23 -8.44
N PRO A 605 9.54 32.11 -8.78
CA PRO A 605 8.11 31.80 -8.77
C PRO A 605 7.68 30.82 -9.88
N LYS A 606 8.57 30.53 -10.85
CA LYS A 606 8.32 29.52 -11.91
C LYS A 606 8.78 28.12 -11.51
N THR A 607 9.06 27.89 -10.24
CA THR A 607 9.45 26.57 -9.73
C THR A 607 8.33 25.55 -9.92
N VAL A 608 8.65 24.41 -10.51
CA VAL A 608 7.79 23.23 -10.50
C VAL A 608 7.96 22.52 -9.16
N VAL A 609 6.87 22.37 -8.40
CA VAL A 609 6.88 21.64 -7.13
C VAL A 609 6.33 20.23 -7.35
N CYS A 610 7.08 19.21 -6.94
CA CYS A 610 6.69 17.81 -6.97
C CYS A 610 6.55 17.27 -5.54
N ILE A 611 5.36 16.79 -5.18
CA ILE A 611 5.08 16.22 -3.85
C ILE A 611 4.89 14.71 -3.95
N SER A 612 5.73 13.96 -3.24
CA SER A 612 5.59 12.51 -3.05
C SER A 612 4.89 12.20 -1.72
N SER A 613 3.73 11.56 -1.75
CA SER A 613 3.12 10.92 -0.57
C SER A 613 2.07 9.90 -1.04
N GLY A 614 1.67 8.96 -0.18
CA GLY A 614 0.57 8.05 -0.46
C GLY A 614 -0.81 8.66 -0.19
N SER A 615 -0.86 9.67 0.69
CA SER A 615 -2.09 10.31 1.16
C SER A 615 -1.97 11.84 1.07
N PRO A 616 -3.09 12.61 1.20
CA PRO A 616 -3.05 14.07 1.16
C PRO A 616 -2.10 14.68 2.19
N VAL A 617 -1.44 15.78 1.85
CA VAL A 617 -0.58 16.56 2.76
C VAL A 617 -1.02 18.03 2.80
N THR A 618 -0.74 18.71 3.92
CA THR A 618 -0.94 20.16 4.04
C THR A 618 0.01 20.87 3.07
N MET A 619 -0.51 21.80 2.26
CA MET A 619 0.28 22.60 1.31
C MET A 619 -0.08 24.09 1.44
N PRO A 620 0.41 24.79 2.47
CA PRO A 620 0.01 26.18 2.75
C PRO A 620 0.51 27.19 1.69
N TRP A 621 1.39 26.76 0.79
CA TRP A 621 2.00 27.53 -0.29
C TRP A 621 1.43 27.18 -1.69
N ALA A 622 0.41 26.33 -1.77
CA ALA A 622 -0.13 25.83 -3.04
C ALA A 622 -0.73 26.92 -3.95
N ASP A 623 -1.22 28.02 -3.37
CA ASP A 623 -1.69 29.22 -4.07
C ASP A 623 -0.53 30.01 -4.69
N ARG A 624 0.67 29.91 -4.12
CA ARG A 624 1.89 30.62 -4.57
C ARG A 624 2.62 29.96 -5.74
N THR A 625 2.43 28.66 -5.96
CA THR A 625 3.08 27.94 -7.07
C THR A 625 2.18 27.90 -8.31
N SER A 626 2.76 28.16 -9.48
CA SER A 626 2.06 28.04 -10.76
C SER A 626 2.16 26.62 -11.35
N ALA A 627 3.09 25.78 -10.90
CA ALA A 627 3.24 24.40 -11.38
C ALA A 627 3.41 23.42 -10.21
N LEU A 628 2.47 22.48 -10.09
CA LEU A 628 2.42 21.51 -9.00
C LEU A 628 2.06 20.12 -9.53
N LEU A 629 2.89 19.14 -9.21
CA LEU A 629 2.71 17.72 -9.51
C LEU A 629 2.55 16.94 -8.20
N HIS A 630 1.59 16.02 -8.17
CA HIS A 630 1.56 14.96 -7.18
C HIS A 630 2.10 13.68 -7.80
N VAL A 631 3.21 13.19 -7.27
CA VAL A 631 4.01 12.11 -7.89
C VAL A 631 3.92 10.79 -7.15
N TRP A 632 3.17 10.75 -6.04
CA TRP A 632 2.96 9.58 -5.21
C TRP A 632 4.26 8.87 -4.78
N TYR A 633 4.14 7.58 -4.45
CA TYR A 633 5.25 6.63 -4.43
C TYR A 633 5.20 5.77 -5.71
N GLY A 634 6.10 6.04 -6.65
CA GLY A 634 6.05 5.49 -8.02
C GLY A 634 6.75 4.15 -8.26
N GLY A 635 7.21 3.43 -7.23
CA GLY A 635 7.91 2.16 -7.42
C GLY A 635 9.32 2.29 -8.04
N ASN A 636 9.84 1.20 -8.62
CA ASN A 636 11.23 1.14 -9.14
C ASN A 636 11.58 2.29 -10.10
N GLU A 637 10.61 2.68 -10.93
CA GLU A 637 10.78 3.63 -12.05
C GLU A 637 10.36 5.06 -11.69
N THR A 638 10.14 5.36 -10.40
CA THR A 638 9.61 6.66 -9.93
C THR A 638 10.37 7.87 -10.51
N GLY A 639 11.71 7.86 -10.48
CA GLY A 639 12.51 8.96 -11.01
C GLY A 639 12.36 9.15 -12.52
N ASN A 640 12.35 8.04 -13.29
CA ASN A 640 12.18 8.10 -14.74
C ASN A 640 10.78 8.59 -15.12
N ALA A 641 9.74 8.11 -14.45
CA ALA A 641 8.37 8.58 -14.66
C ALA A 641 8.19 10.07 -14.36
N ILE A 642 8.81 10.57 -13.27
CA ILE A 642 8.81 12.00 -12.96
C ILE A 642 9.50 12.79 -14.07
N SER A 643 10.66 12.31 -14.55
CA SER A 643 11.38 12.93 -15.66
C SER A 643 10.55 12.96 -16.95
N ASP A 644 9.85 11.87 -17.28
CA ASP A 644 9.02 11.77 -18.48
C ASP A 644 7.90 12.79 -18.51
N VAL A 645 7.23 12.98 -17.37
CA VAL A 645 6.19 14.00 -17.23
C VAL A 645 6.82 15.39 -17.29
N LEU A 646 7.86 15.65 -16.48
CA LEU A 646 8.52 16.95 -16.45
C LEU A 646 8.93 17.44 -17.83
N TYR A 647 9.49 16.58 -18.68
CA TYR A 647 9.96 16.94 -20.03
C TYR A 647 8.92 16.71 -21.14
N GLY A 648 7.71 16.25 -20.82
CA GLY A 648 6.63 16.06 -21.80
C GLY A 648 6.78 14.83 -22.70
N ASP A 649 7.64 13.88 -22.33
CA ASP A 649 7.68 12.55 -22.97
C ASP A 649 6.40 11.77 -22.68
N VAL A 650 5.76 12.05 -21.54
CA VAL A 650 4.41 11.61 -21.19
C VAL A 650 3.54 12.81 -20.87
N ASN A 651 2.40 12.91 -21.56
CA ASN A 651 1.36 13.88 -21.21
C ASN A 651 0.56 13.37 -19.99
N PRO A 652 0.53 14.07 -18.84
CA PRO A 652 -0.20 13.64 -17.67
C PRO A 652 -1.70 13.51 -17.97
N SER A 653 -2.29 12.43 -17.48
CA SER A 653 -3.72 12.10 -17.63
C SER A 653 -4.31 11.46 -16.37
N ALA A 654 -3.55 11.47 -15.27
CA ALA A 654 -3.98 10.91 -14.00
C ALA A 654 -4.98 11.84 -13.31
N LYS A 655 -5.89 11.27 -12.52
CA LYS A 655 -6.92 11.99 -11.75
C LYS A 655 -6.90 11.56 -10.29
N LEU A 656 -7.04 12.48 -9.34
CA LEU A 656 -6.93 12.16 -7.92
C LEU A 656 -7.98 11.12 -7.47
N PRO A 657 -7.59 10.00 -6.84
CA PRO A 657 -8.52 9.05 -6.22
C PRO A 657 -8.88 9.43 -4.78
N LEU A 658 -8.42 10.60 -4.31
CA LEU A 658 -8.58 11.11 -2.95
C LEU A 658 -8.88 12.62 -3.00
N SER A 659 -9.73 13.09 -2.10
CA SER A 659 -9.95 14.51 -1.87
C SER A 659 -8.81 15.08 -1.03
N PHE A 660 -8.28 16.24 -1.42
CA PHE A 660 -7.20 16.93 -0.69
C PHE A 660 -7.80 18.08 0.12
N PRO A 661 -8.10 17.90 1.42
CA PRO A 661 -8.65 18.99 2.23
C PRO A 661 -7.62 20.12 2.42
N ILE A 662 -8.12 21.34 2.60
CA ILE A 662 -7.26 22.50 2.90
C ILE A 662 -6.60 22.34 4.27
N HIS A 663 -7.38 21.95 5.27
CA HIS A 663 -6.88 21.64 6.60
C HIS A 663 -7.31 20.25 7.05
N LEU A 664 -6.51 19.61 7.90
CA LEU A 664 -6.90 18.32 8.52
C LEU A 664 -8.26 18.40 9.24
N ARG A 665 -8.55 19.54 9.89
CA ARG A 665 -9.84 19.78 10.57
C ARG A 665 -11.05 19.79 9.62
N ASP A 666 -10.79 19.87 8.32
CA ASP A 666 -11.85 19.88 7.32
C ASP A 666 -12.34 18.50 6.94
N ASN A 667 -11.54 17.47 7.21
CA ASN A 667 -11.88 16.08 6.92
C ASN A 667 -13.04 15.59 7.80
N PRO A 668 -13.98 14.79 7.24
CA PRO A 668 -15.14 14.27 7.98
C PRO A 668 -14.79 13.49 9.24
N THR A 669 -13.61 12.86 9.27
CA THR A 669 -13.18 12.01 10.39
C THR A 669 -12.41 12.77 11.47
N PHE A 670 -12.19 14.08 11.35
CA PHE A 670 -11.31 14.83 12.27
C PHE A 670 -11.61 14.62 13.76
N LEU A 671 -12.89 14.53 14.14
CA LEU A 671 -13.31 14.31 15.53
C LEU A 671 -13.36 12.83 15.94
N CYS A 672 -13.23 11.91 14.98
CA CYS A 672 -13.39 10.48 15.17
C CYS A 672 -12.30 9.65 14.49
N SER A 673 -11.12 10.22 14.24
CA SER A 673 -9.97 9.54 13.63
C SER A 673 -9.02 8.92 14.65
N ARG A 674 -9.29 9.08 15.95
CA ARG A 674 -8.48 8.56 17.04
C ARG A 674 -9.18 7.38 17.70
N ALA A 675 -8.39 6.36 18.05
CA ALA A 675 -8.82 5.29 18.94
C ALA A 675 -9.19 5.82 20.33
N GLU A 676 -10.47 5.79 20.69
CA GLU A 676 -10.95 6.18 22.02
C GLU A 676 -11.33 4.93 22.82
N ARG A 677 -10.49 4.55 23.80
CA ARG A 677 -10.67 3.33 24.61
C ARG A 677 -10.92 2.07 23.78
N ARG A 678 -10.13 1.89 22.71
CA ARG A 678 -10.20 0.75 21.76
C ARG A 678 -11.48 0.68 20.93
N ARG A 679 -12.18 1.80 20.74
CA ARG A 679 -13.20 1.94 19.70
C ARG A 679 -12.94 3.15 18.82
N ILE A 680 -13.52 3.14 17.63
CA ILE A 680 -13.60 4.27 16.72
C ILE A 680 -15.03 4.35 16.18
N LEU A 681 -15.57 5.56 16.06
CA LEU A 681 -16.90 5.79 15.53
C LEU A 681 -16.81 6.27 14.09
N TYR A 682 -17.48 5.57 13.18
CA TYR A 682 -17.57 5.95 11.78
C TYR A 682 -18.72 6.95 11.61
N ALA A 683 -18.55 8.11 12.26
CA ALA A 683 -19.60 9.11 12.49
C ALA A 683 -20.05 9.84 11.21
N GLU A 684 -19.22 9.81 10.18
CA GLU A 684 -19.51 10.40 8.87
C GLU A 684 -20.41 9.52 8.00
N ASP A 685 -20.69 8.28 8.42
CA ASP A 685 -21.55 7.34 7.70
C ASP A 685 -21.11 7.21 6.21
N VAL A 686 -22.03 7.26 5.25
CA VAL A 686 -21.74 7.26 3.80
C VAL A 686 -21.01 8.51 3.30
N TYR A 687 -20.85 9.56 4.10
CA TYR A 687 -20.21 10.81 3.70
C TYR A 687 -18.68 10.72 3.90
N VAL A 688 -18.04 9.83 3.15
CA VAL A 688 -16.57 9.70 3.11
C VAL A 688 -16.02 10.42 1.87
N GLY A 689 -14.92 11.15 2.03
CA GLY A 689 -14.25 11.80 0.90
C GLY A 689 -15.10 12.89 0.26
N TYR A 690 -15.08 12.98 -1.08
CA TYR A 690 -15.84 13.98 -1.84
C TYR A 690 -17.33 13.97 -1.53
N ARG A 691 -17.91 12.82 -1.15
CA ARG A 691 -19.31 12.73 -0.70
C ARG A 691 -19.60 13.70 0.43
N PHE A 692 -18.68 13.86 1.39
CA PHE A 692 -18.80 14.86 2.46
C PHE A 692 -18.56 16.27 1.98
N TYR A 693 -17.42 16.51 1.30
CA TYR A 693 -17.03 17.87 0.94
C TYR A 693 -18.03 18.51 -0.01
N ASP A 694 -18.63 17.74 -0.92
CA ASP A 694 -19.63 18.24 -1.85
C ASP A 694 -20.97 18.47 -1.17
N SER A 695 -21.43 17.53 -0.33
CA SER A 695 -22.71 17.68 0.40
C SER A 695 -22.70 18.81 1.42
N MET A 696 -21.51 19.16 1.92
CA MET A 696 -21.31 20.30 2.83
C MET A 696 -20.89 21.59 2.11
N GLU A 697 -20.79 21.56 0.77
CA GLU A 697 -20.25 22.66 -0.05
C GLU A 697 -18.90 23.20 0.45
N LYS A 698 -18.09 22.31 1.03
CA LYS A 698 -16.84 22.66 1.69
C LYS A 698 -15.71 22.79 0.67
N PRO A 699 -14.89 23.86 0.71
CA PRO A 699 -13.74 23.97 -0.17
C PRO A 699 -12.70 22.89 0.16
N VAL A 700 -12.05 22.39 -0.88
CA VAL A 700 -10.92 21.47 -0.83
C VAL A 700 -9.79 22.09 -1.63
N LEU A 701 -8.55 21.72 -1.31
CA LEU A 701 -7.39 22.19 -2.06
C LEU A 701 -7.40 21.61 -3.48
N PHE A 702 -7.65 20.30 -3.59
CA PHE A 702 -7.91 19.63 -4.87
C PHE A 702 -9.02 18.59 -4.70
N PRO A 703 -10.05 18.58 -5.56
CA PRO A 703 -11.17 17.65 -5.44
C PRO A 703 -10.84 16.26 -5.98
N PHE A 704 -11.60 15.25 -5.53
CA PHE A 704 -11.59 13.92 -6.13
C PHE A 704 -11.81 14.01 -7.65
N GLY A 705 -11.10 13.17 -8.40
CA GLY A 705 -11.16 13.16 -9.86
C GLY A 705 -10.42 14.32 -10.53
N HIS A 706 -9.75 15.22 -9.79
CA HIS A 706 -8.99 16.33 -10.38
C HIS A 706 -7.67 15.88 -11.00
N GLY A 707 -7.30 16.45 -12.14
CA GLY A 707 -5.99 16.29 -12.76
C GLY A 707 -5.94 16.94 -14.14
N LEU A 708 -4.91 17.74 -14.36
CA LEU A 708 -4.70 18.49 -15.60
C LEU A 708 -3.91 17.66 -16.61
N SER A 709 -3.86 18.17 -17.83
CA SER A 709 -3.09 17.63 -18.95
C SER A 709 -2.28 18.76 -19.60
N TYR A 710 -1.29 18.41 -20.43
CA TYR A 710 -0.66 19.37 -21.36
C TYR A 710 -1.55 19.70 -22.56
N THR A 711 -2.71 19.05 -22.66
CA THR A 711 -3.74 19.36 -23.64
C THR A 711 -5.06 19.67 -22.98
N GLU A 712 -6.03 20.12 -23.77
CA GLU A 712 -7.37 20.48 -23.30
C GLU A 712 -8.41 19.60 -23.97
N PHE A 713 -9.40 19.17 -23.19
CA PHE A 713 -10.49 18.34 -23.68
C PHE A 713 -11.83 19.06 -23.52
N ARG A 714 -12.72 18.86 -24.49
CA ARG A 714 -14.13 19.28 -24.41
C ARG A 714 -15.02 18.04 -24.45
N LEU A 715 -15.95 17.98 -23.51
CA LEU A 715 -17.02 16.99 -23.53
C LEU A 715 -18.24 17.58 -24.24
N SER A 716 -18.88 16.80 -25.10
CA SER A 716 -20.13 17.19 -25.77
C SER A 716 -21.03 15.99 -26.05
N ASP A 717 -22.25 16.27 -26.52
CA ASP A 717 -23.21 15.27 -26.99
C ASP A 717 -23.46 14.11 -26.00
N LEU A 718 -23.74 14.43 -24.73
CA LEU A 718 -24.17 13.45 -23.75
C LEU A 718 -25.46 12.77 -24.22
N GLN A 719 -25.44 11.45 -24.32
CA GLN A 719 -26.58 10.60 -24.57
C GLN A 719 -26.53 9.39 -23.65
N PHE A 720 -27.69 8.81 -23.32
CA PHE A 720 -27.72 7.52 -22.67
C PHE A 720 -28.86 6.63 -23.18
N GLN A 721 -28.68 5.33 -23.04
CA GLN A 721 -29.69 4.32 -23.32
C GLN A 721 -29.76 3.34 -22.15
N VAL A 722 -30.96 2.84 -21.84
CA VAL A 722 -31.15 1.79 -20.82
C VAL A 722 -31.53 0.50 -21.52
N HIS A 723 -30.69 -0.51 -21.34
CA HIS A 723 -30.86 -1.85 -21.91
C HIS A 723 -31.25 -2.84 -20.82
N GLY A 724 -32.16 -3.77 -21.11
CA GLY A 724 -32.62 -4.76 -20.13
C GLY A 724 -33.71 -4.23 -19.19
N ALA A 725 -33.89 -4.88 -18.04
CA ALA A 725 -34.95 -4.53 -17.09
C ALA A 725 -34.49 -4.71 -15.64
N ARG A 726 -34.97 -3.81 -14.76
CA ARG A 726 -34.79 -3.84 -13.29
C ARG A 726 -33.33 -4.06 -12.88
N ASP A 727 -33.06 -5.11 -12.11
CA ASP A 727 -31.77 -5.44 -11.50
C ASP A 727 -30.69 -5.87 -12.51
N LYS A 728 -31.10 -6.21 -13.74
CA LYS A 728 -30.20 -6.58 -14.84
C LYS A 728 -30.06 -5.47 -15.89
N ALA A 729 -30.67 -4.31 -15.66
CA ALA A 729 -30.59 -3.21 -16.60
C ALA A 729 -29.20 -2.56 -16.61
N ILE A 730 -28.75 -2.17 -17.79
CA ILE A 730 -27.49 -1.45 -18.03
C ILE A 730 -27.83 -0.07 -18.59
N ILE A 731 -27.31 0.96 -17.95
CA ILE A 731 -27.31 2.34 -18.46
C ILE A 731 -26.02 2.48 -19.28
N GLU A 732 -26.16 2.59 -20.59
CA GLU A 732 -25.07 2.88 -21.52
C GLU A 732 -24.99 4.39 -21.72
N VAL A 733 -23.95 5.03 -21.20
CA VAL A 733 -23.70 6.47 -21.34
C VAL A 733 -22.67 6.70 -22.43
N LEU A 734 -23.00 7.56 -23.38
CA LEU A 734 -22.18 7.94 -24.53
C LEU A 734 -21.85 9.43 -24.43
N VAL A 735 -20.58 9.78 -24.60
CA VAL A 735 -20.14 11.19 -24.61
C VAL A 735 -19.01 11.37 -25.61
N ASN A 736 -19.04 12.48 -26.36
CA ASN A 736 -17.94 12.84 -27.24
C ASN A 736 -16.83 13.54 -26.45
N VAL A 737 -15.59 13.09 -26.65
CA VAL A 737 -14.38 13.62 -26.04
C VAL A 737 -13.50 14.19 -27.16
N GLU A 738 -13.52 15.50 -27.30
CA GLU A 738 -12.71 16.24 -28.27
C GLU A 738 -11.41 16.71 -27.61
N ASN A 739 -10.26 16.38 -28.19
CA ASN A 739 -8.98 16.98 -27.81
C ASN A 739 -8.76 18.23 -28.67
N VAL A 740 -8.94 19.40 -28.05
CA VAL A 740 -8.85 20.71 -28.72
C VAL A 740 -7.45 21.34 -28.63
N GLY A 741 -6.51 20.69 -27.94
CA GLY A 741 -5.16 21.21 -27.73
C GLY A 741 -4.12 20.68 -28.71
N SER A 742 -2.85 20.92 -28.39
CA SER A 742 -1.71 20.67 -29.30
C SER A 742 -0.94 19.36 -29.03
N TYR A 743 -1.34 18.60 -28.02
CA TYR A 743 -0.67 17.36 -27.60
C TYR A 743 -1.65 16.19 -27.66
N ASP A 744 -1.16 15.02 -28.07
CA ASP A 744 -1.90 13.79 -27.85
C ASP A 744 -2.05 13.58 -26.33
N GLY A 745 -3.17 13.03 -25.90
CA GLY A 745 -3.43 12.85 -24.48
C GLY A 745 -4.51 11.82 -24.22
N ALA A 746 -4.82 11.61 -22.95
CA ALA A 746 -5.94 10.82 -22.51
C ALA A 746 -6.75 11.60 -21.48
N GLU A 747 -8.07 11.39 -21.50
CA GLU A 747 -9.01 11.96 -20.54
C GLU A 747 -9.80 10.85 -19.86
N VAL A 748 -10.18 11.06 -18.61
CA VAL A 748 -11.04 10.18 -17.82
C VAL A 748 -12.43 10.81 -17.78
N VAL A 749 -13.36 10.20 -18.50
CA VAL A 749 -14.78 10.50 -18.40
C VAL A 749 -15.30 9.91 -17.09
N GLN A 750 -15.85 10.74 -16.23
CA GLN A 750 -16.39 10.37 -14.92
C GLN A 750 -17.91 10.57 -14.95
N VAL A 751 -18.65 9.52 -14.61
CA VAL A 751 -20.12 9.55 -14.57
C VAL A 751 -20.59 9.46 -13.13
N TYR A 752 -21.28 10.51 -12.68
CA TYR A 752 -21.88 10.61 -11.37
C TYR A 752 -23.41 10.55 -11.46
N ILE A 753 -24.05 10.01 -10.43
CA ILE A 753 -25.51 10.03 -10.28
C ILE A 753 -25.89 10.93 -9.11
N GLU A 754 -26.82 11.85 -9.34
CA GLU A 754 -27.46 12.71 -8.32
C GLU A 754 -28.95 12.36 -8.21
N PRO A 755 -29.44 11.87 -7.06
CA PRO A 755 -30.87 11.66 -6.84
C PRO A 755 -31.61 12.99 -6.59
N ARG A 756 -32.77 13.22 -7.21
CA ARG A 756 -33.50 14.50 -7.09
C ARG A 756 -34.35 14.63 -5.83
N ASP A 757 -35.04 13.58 -5.42
CA ASP A 757 -35.93 13.58 -4.25
C ASP A 757 -35.78 12.26 -3.46
N PRO A 758 -34.59 11.99 -2.88
CA PRO A 758 -34.36 10.75 -2.16
C PRO A 758 -35.13 10.72 -0.84
N SER A 759 -35.70 9.57 -0.49
CA SER A 759 -36.43 9.41 0.78
C SER A 759 -35.54 9.47 2.03
N VAL A 760 -34.22 9.33 1.85
CA VAL A 760 -33.19 9.39 2.89
C VAL A 760 -32.10 10.39 2.50
N GLY A 761 -31.34 10.89 3.47
CA GLY A 761 -30.15 11.69 3.19
C GLY A 761 -29.15 10.88 2.35
N ARG A 762 -28.80 11.36 1.17
CA ARG A 762 -27.80 10.78 0.28
C ARG A 762 -26.68 11.79 0.00
N PRO A 763 -25.46 11.35 -0.34
CA PRO A 763 -24.47 12.22 -0.95
C PRO A 763 -25.08 12.97 -2.14
N THR A 764 -24.74 14.25 -2.32
CA THR A 764 -25.27 15.06 -3.45
C THR A 764 -25.09 14.35 -4.79
N LYS A 765 -23.95 13.67 -4.96
CA LYS A 765 -23.68 12.83 -6.12
C LYS A 765 -22.68 11.74 -5.76
N GLU A 766 -22.70 10.65 -6.53
CA GLU A 766 -21.82 9.50 -6.35
C GLU A 766 -21.25 9.05 -7.69
N LEU A 767 -19.97 8.74 -7.77
CA LEU A 767 -19.34 8.12 -8.94
C LEU A 767 -19.95 6.74 -9.15
N LYS A 768 -20.47 6.48 -10.36
CA LYS A 768 -21.07 5.18 -10.73
C LYS A 768 -20.41 4.53 -11.94
N GLY A 769 -19.58 5.26 -12.68
CA GLY A 769 -18.77 4.69 -13.76
C GLY A 769 -17.70 5.65 -14.25
N PHE A 770 -16.73 5.10 -14.97
CA PHE A 770 -15.69 5.89 -15.62
C PHE A 770 -15.13 5.18 -16.85
N GLU A 771 -14.56 5.95 -17.76
CA GLU A 771 -13.76 5.43 -18.86
C GLU A 771 -12.59 6.34 -19.19
N LYS A 772 -11.40 5.76 -19.37
CA LYS A 772 -10.21 6.49 -19.81
C LYS A 772 -10.03 6.33 -21.32
N VAL A 773 -10.03 7.44 -22.05
CA VAL A 773 -9.95 7.45 -23.52
C VAL A 773 -8.74 8.24 -23.97
N GLY A 774 -7.86 7.60 -24.75
CA GLY A 774 -6.78 8.27 -25.46
C GLY A 774 -7.28 8.95 -26.73
N VAL A 775 -7.09 10.26 -26.85
CA VAL A 775 -7.54 11.09 -27.97
C VAL A 775 -6.36 11.84 -28.57
N VAL A 776 -6.12 11.64 -29.87
CA VAL A 776 -5.07 12.34 -30.62
C VAL A 776 -5.41 13.83 -30.68
N LYS A 777 -4.40 14.71 -30.69
CA LYS A 777 -4.62 16.15 -30.79
C LYS A 777 -5.52 16.51 -31.98
N GLN A 778 -6.37 17.52 -31.81
CA GLN A 778 -7.30 18.01 -32.85
C GLN A 778 -8.20 16.90 -33.41
N SER A 779 -8.62 15.96 -32.56
CA SER A 779 -9.51 14.87 -32.93
C SER A 779 -10.53 14.59 -31.82
N GLU A 780 -11.54 13.80 -32.14
CA GLU A 780 -12.62 13.42 -31.24
C GLU A 780 -12.78 11.90 -31.19
N LYS A 781 -13.18 11.40 -30.02
CA LYS A 781 -13.65 10.02 -29.84
C LYS A 781 -14.88 9.99 -28.95
N THR A 782 -15.80 9.07 -29.24
CA THR A 782 -16.91 8.76 -28.33
C THR A 782 -16.43 7.81 -27.24
N ALA A 783 -16.64 8.19 -25.98
CA ALA A 783 -16.45 7.33 -24.81
C ALA A 783 -17.77 6.63 -24.48
N THR A 784 -17.69 5.36 -24.08
CA THR A 784 -18.85 4.56 -23.64
C THR A 784 -18.62 4.10 -22.21
N VAL A 785 -19.52 4.48 -21.30
CA VAL A 785 -19.48 4.09 -19.89
C VAL A 785 -20.72 3.25 -19.58
N LEU A 786 -20.49 2.03 -19.10
CA LEU A 786 -21.57 1.09 -18.76
C LEU A 786 -21.80 1.09 -17.24
N LEU A 787 -23.03 1.39 -16.84
CA LEU A 787 -23.46 1.37 -15.43
C LEU A 787 -24.51 0.28 -15.25
N GLU A 788 -24.33 -0.60 -14.28
CA GLU A 788 -25.42 -1.48 -13.85
C GLU A 788 -26.41 -0.68 -13.01
N LEU A 789 -27.68 -0.63 -13.46
CA LEU A 789 -28.71 0.26 -12.90
C LEU A 789 -28.87 0.06 -11.39
N LYS A 790 -28.83 -1.19 -10.92
CA LYS A 790 -28.98 -1.51 -9.49
C LYS A 790 -27.89 -0.88 -8.61
N TYR A 791 -26.64 -0.82 -9.08
CA TYR A 791 -25.53 -0.17 -8.36
C TYR A 791 -25.49 1.34 -8.59
N ALA A 792 -25.93 1.78 -9.77
CA ALA A 792 -26.00 3.18 -10.15
C ALA A 792 -27.00 3.97 -9.29
N LEU A 793 -28.18 3.42 -9.08
CA LEU A 793 -29.29 4.13 -8.42
C LEU A 793 -29.51 3.70 -6.97
N GLY A 794 -29.05 2.50 -6.60
CA GLY A 794 -29.36 1.87 -5.32
C GLY A 794 -28.66 2.50 -4.11
N PHE A 795 -29.35 2.50 -2.97
CA PHE A 795 -28.77 2.71 -1.64
C PHE A 795 -29.22 1.58 -0.69
N TRP A 796 -28.52 1.40 0.44
CA TRP A 796 -28.87 0.36 1.41
C TRP A 796 -29.91 0.86 2.41
N ASP A 797 -31.08 0.21 2.45
CA ASP A 797 -32.11 0.48 3.45
C ASP A 797 -31.89 -0.40 4.69
N GLU A 798 -31.65 0.23 5.82
CA GLU A 798 -31.37 -0.47 7.09
C GLU A 798 -32.62 -1.07 7.73
N ALA A 799 -33.82 -0.54 7.46
CA ALA A 799 -35.05 -1.08 8.00
C ALA A 799 -35.42 -2.39 7.29
N GLU A 800 -35.23 -2.43 5.98
CA GLU A 800 -35.54 -3.58 5.13
C GLU A 800 -34.37 -4.56 5.01
N ASN A 801 -33.15 -4.15 5.40
CA ASN A 801 -31.89 -4.91 5.28
C ASN A 801 -31.60 -5.35 3.83
N ARG A 802 -31.80 -4.46 2.87
CA ARG A 802 -31.58 -4.73 1.44
C ARG A 802 -31.35 -3.45 0.67
N TRP A 803 -30.83 -3.57 -0.54
CA TRP A 803 -30.69 -2.44 -1.45
C TRP A 803 -32.03 -2.07 -2.06
N VAL A 804 -32.23 -0.78 -2.30
CA VAL A 804 -33.40 -0.23 -2.97
C VAL A 804 -33.00 0.76 -4.04
N CYS A 805 -33.61 0.63 -5.22
CA CYS A 805 -33.64 1.66 -6.25
C CYS A 805 -35.04 2.25 -6.25
N GLU A 806 -35.19 3.50 -5.82
CA GLU A 806 -36.49 4.17 -5.69
C GLU A 806 -36.95 4.74 -7.03
N SER A 807 -38.25 4.63 -7.34
CA SER A 807 -38.82 5.33 -8.49
C SER A 807 -38.63 6.84 -8.35
N GLY A 808 -38.28 7.51 -9.44
CA GLY A 808 -38.05 8.96 -9.44
C GLY A 808 -37.00 9.38 -10.45
N ASP A 809 -36.67 10.67 -10.40
CA ASP A 809 -35.69 11.28 -11.28
C ASP A 809 -34.28 11.24 -10.68
N TYR A 810 -33.32 10.86 -11.52
CA TYR A 810 -31.90 10.84 -11.24
C TYR A 810 -31.18 11.62 -12.33
N GLU A 811 -30.24 12.48 -11.96
CA GLU A 811 -29.38 13.15 -12.93
C GLU A 811 -28.15 12.30 -13.21
N ILE A 812 -27.87 12.14 -14.49
CA ILE A 812 -26.59 11.65 -15.00
C ILE A 812 -25.70 12.87 -15.21
N LEU A 813 -24.66 13.00 -14.40
CA LEU A 813 -23.67 14.07 -14.48
C LEU A 813 -22.39 13.52 -15.09
N VAL A 814 -21.94 14.07 -16.21
CA VAL A 814 -20.71 13.65 -16.89
C VAL A 814 -19.69 14.78 -16.91
N GLY A 815 -18.51 14.51 -16.37
CA GLY A 815 -17.41 15.48 -16.25
C GLY A 815 -16.04 14.80 -16.22
N THR A 816 -15.00 15.58 -15.93
CA THR A 816 -13.60 15.12 -15.86
C THR A 816 -12.99 15.25 -14.45
N SER A 817 -13.83 15.60 -13.47
CA SER A 817 -13.53 15.77 -12.04
C SER A 817 -14.85 15.79 -11.24
N SER A 818 -14.83 15.53 -9.93
CA SER A 818 -16.02 15.67 -9.06
C SER A 818 -16.49 17.11 -8.87
N ARG A 819 -15.67 18.10 -9.25
CA ARG A 819 -16.04 19.51 -9.28
C ARG A 819 -15.63 20.13 -10.61
N GLY A 820 -16.51 20.96 -11.13
CA GLY A 820 -16.33 21.63 -12.41
C GLY A 820 -17.63 21.69 -13.19
N GLU A 821 -17.51 21.80 -14.51
CA GLU A 821 -18.64 21.76 -15.43
C GLU A 821 -19.06 20.31 -15.70
N PHE A 822 -20.37 20.09 -15.74
CA PHE A 822 -20.97 18.79 -16.04
C PHE A 822 -21.92 18.93 -17.22
N LEU A 823 -21.84 17.99 -18.15
CA LEU A 823 -22.99 17.65 -18.99
C LEU A 823 -24.02 16.95 -18.12
N ARG A 824 -25.30 17.19 -18.38
CA ARG A 824 -26.41 16.66 -17.57
C ARG A 824 -27.51 16.13 -18.44
N ASP A 825 -28.08 15.00 -18.03
CA ASP A 825 -29.32 14.46 -18.56
C ASP A 825 -30.09 13.76 -17.44
N THR A 826 -31.41 13.61 -17.58
CA THR A 826 -32.28 13.08 -16.53
C THR A 826 -32.75 11.67 -16.89
N LEU A 827 -32.45 10.71 -16.01
CA LEU A 827 -32.99 9.35 -16.04
C LEU A 827 -34.18 9.26 -15.10
N HIS A 828 -35.34 8.86 -15.63
CA HIS A 828 -36.51 8.51 -14.82
C HIS A 828 -36.54 6.99 -14.58
N LEU A 829 -36.67 6.58 -13.31
CA LEU A 829 -36.97 5.19 -12.94
C LEU A 829 -38.47 5.05 -12.60
N ASP A 830 -39.19 4.26 -13.38
CA ASP A 830 -40.66 4.14 -13.26
C ASP A 830 -41.12 3.44 -11.95
N GLU A 831 -40.39 2.42 -11.50
CA GLU A 831 -40.81 1.56 -10.38
C GLU A 831 -39.67 1.36 -9.37
N THR A 832 -40.01 1.50 -8.09
CA THR A 832 -39.12 1.10 -6.99
C THR A 832 -38.92 -0.41 -7.02
N PHE A 833 -37.67 -0.87 -6.93
CA PHE A 833 -37.36 -2.28 -6.76
C PHE A 833 -36.24 -2.52 -5.74
N TRP A 834 -36.22 -3.73 -5.23
CA TRP A 834 -35.36 -4.15 -4.13
C TRP A 834 -34.44 -5.29 -4.57
N TRP A 835 -33.22 -5.31 -4.05
CA TRP A 835 -32.25 -6.36 -4.37
C TRP A 835 -31.28 -6.63 -3.21
N GLN A 836 -30.64 -7.80 -3.27
CA GLN A 836 -29.58 -8.23 -2.36
C GLN A 836 -28.56 -9.05 -3.16
N GLY A 837 -27.32 -9.13 -2.68
CA GLY A 837 -26.31 -9.98 -3.30
C GLY A 837 -25.72 -9.47 -4.61
N LEU A 838 -25.03 -10.39 -5.30
CA LEU A 838 -24.34 -10.14 -6.56
C LEU A 838 -25.22 -10.39 -7.79
#